data_AF-A0A1B7WAK1-F1
#
_entry.id   AF-A0A1B7WAK1-F1
#
_cell.length_a   1.000
_cell.length_b   1.000
_cell.length_c   1.000
_cell.angle_alpha   90.00
_cell.angle_beta   90.00
_cell.angle_gamma   90.00
#
_symmetry.space_group_name_H-M   'P 1'
#
loop_
_entity.id
_entity.type
_entity.pdbx_description
1 polymer ?
#
loop_
_entity_poly.entity_id
_entity_poly.type
_entity_poly.pdbx_seq_one_letter_code
_entity_poly.pdbx_strand_id
1 'polypeptide(L)'
;MSNNSFLRQTATTIVFIDASLSDYHTLQAGIIEGVKTVIISPEQDGIEQISQVLQQHPHITTIHILSHGAPGCLYLGNSQLNLTNIHNYTQQLQQWQPQNILLYGCNVAAGDAGEEFIHKLHQITTATISASTTKTGNAALGGNWQLEVNIPVTDEINPVKNLSPNLSPTRREALNIPPSLAGKGVRGLGSVFNADTLNTYQGVFAPTLKGNYDTSGIAWRVQVVGNYAYVADYYSLQIIDISNPTTPTLKGNYDTSGAAIGVQVVGNYAYVADAGSGLQIIDISNPTTPTLKGNYDTSGGAFGVQVVGNYAYVADYYSGLQIIDISDPTNPTLKGNYDTSDYAFGVQVVGNYAYVADGYSGLQIIDISNPTTPTLKGIYDTSGFARDVQVVGNYAYVADGLSGLQIIDISNPTTPTLKGNYDTSGGAIGVQVVGNYAYVADGYSGLQIIDISNPTTPTLKGNYDTSDFAVGVQVVGNYAYVADYESGLQIIDVSEFTNQAPTNLTLSTSTIAENQAIGTVVGNLTTTDPDTGDTFTYSLVTGIGATDNSVFTISNNQLKTKAVFDFEAKNSYSIRVRTTDQGGLFFEQQLTIGVTDLNDNDSFTTTALQDIINADYGDDTITSTWGNLQQNDTIKGGNGTDTLIISGGTVNDLISIDANNTTNQLDIPGTTVFGFERFDLSGFTGTISFSGTAGNDWVKGGTGNDDLTGGNGNDYLNGGTGTDFLIGGKGNDTFVVDNIGDIIAEGLNDGIDTVESSITWTLKNHLENLTLTGITAINGTGNNLSNIITGNTGNNVLDGGLGNDTLNGNLGNDTLIGGAGNDSYYVDNTADSITENLNQGTDIVFSTVTYTLTTNVENLTLQGTTAINGTGNDLNNSITGNTAVNILTGGLGNDTLTGGAGADTMIGGAGNDSYYVDNTADSITENLNEGTDSVFSTVTYTLTTNTENLTLQGTTAINGTGNSLNNILIGNIGNNVLNGGAGADTLIGGKGNDSLYLGLNDNVVDDVNYVFGDGTDTVYQFVRGVGGDKLNFTGIANFDVITSGTSTLVRVGDGIGNNSGFGTGQLLVTLSGTSGFNSTNANINLFGGNFLFS
;
A
#
# COMPACT_ATOMS: atom_id res chain seq x y z
N MET A 1 16.71 9.94 -34.36
CA MET A 1 16.00 8.63 -34.30
C MET A 1 16.69 7.67 -33.31
N SER A 2 16.92 8.04 -32.04
CA SER A 2 17.47 7.10 -31.03
C SER A 2 16.66 7.01 -29.72
N ASN A 3 15.49 7.66 -29.62
CA ASN A 3 14.65 7.59 -28.41
C ASN A 3 13.58 6.48 -28.44
N ASN A 4 13.36 5.81 -29.57
CA ASN A 4 12.30 4.79 -29.69
C ASN A 4 12.73 3.38 -29.24
N SER A 5 14.01 3.08 -29.06
CA SER A 5 14.45 1.75 -28.58
C SER A 5 14.48 1.65 -27.06
N PHE A 6 14.80 2.74 -26.36
CA PHE A 6 14.88 2.77 -24.89
C PHE A 6 13.48 2.67 -24.26
N LEU A 7 12.53 3.47 -24.76
CA LEU A 7 11.11 3.44 -24.34
C LEU A 7 10.41 2.10 -24.66
N ARG A 8 10.85 1.38 -25.71
CA ARG A 8 10.34 0.03 -26.01
C ARG A 8 10.90 -1.05 -25.09
N GLN A 9 12.08 -0.83 -24.50
CA GLN A 9 12.76 -1.80 -23.63
C GLN A 9 12.27 -1.69 -22.18
N THR A 10 11.88 -0.49 -21.74
CA THR A 10 11.28 -0.26 -20.41
C THR A 10 9.83 -0.74 -20.33
N ALA A 11 9.06 -0.66 -21.43
CA ALA A 11 7.66 -1.08 -21.49
C ALA A 11 7.44 -2.61 -21.38
N THR A 12 8.48 -3.44 -21.54
CA THR A 12 8.39 -4.91 -21.41
C THR A 12 9.16 -5.46 -20.22
N THR A 13 9.61 -4.59 -19.31
CA THR A 13 10.41 -4.94 -18.13
C THR A 13 9.70 -4.55 -16.85
N ILE A 14 9.66 -5.46 -15.87
CA ILE A 14 9.08 -5.21 -14.55
C ILE A 14 10.09 -5.59 -13.45
N VAL A 15 10.06 -4.84 -12.35
CA VAL A 15 10.87 -5.10 -11.16
C VAL A 15 9.95 -5.42 -9.99
N PHE A 16 10.11 -6.60 -9.41
CA PHE A 16 9.51 -6.97 -8.14
C PHE A 16 10.54 -6.81 -7.04
N ILE A 17 10.17 -6.10 -5.97
CA ILE A 17 10.99 -5.92 -4.78
C ILE A 17 10.22 -6.48 -3.60
N ASP A 18 10.83 -7.41 -2.89
CA ASP A 18 10.27 -7.95 -1.66
C ASP A 18 10.38 -6.95 -0.52
N ALA A 19 9.27 -6.66 0.17
CA ALA A 19 9.26 -5.71 1.30
C ALA A 19 10.02 -6.21 2.54
N SER A 20 10.35 -7.50 2.61
CA SER A 20 11.26 -8.05 3.63
C SER A 20 12.72 -7.61 3.43
N LEU A 21 13.04 -7.06 2.25
CA LEU A 21 14.33 -6.40 2.05
C LEU A 21 14.40 -5.12 2.88
N SER A 22 15.49 -5.03 3.62
CA SER A 22 15.87 -3.83 4.36
C SER A 22 16.09 -2.64 3.43
N ASP A 23 15.46 -1.50 3.75
CA ASP A 23 15.56 -0.26 2.96
C ASP A 23 15.20 -0.43 1.47
N TYR A 24 14.19 -1.27 1.18
CA TYR A 24 13.70 -1.48 -0.19
C TYR A 24 13.26 -0.18 -0.88
N HIS A 25 12.90 0.86 -0.11
CA HIS A 25 12.54 2.18 -0.61
C HIS A 25 13.68 2.84 -1.40
N THR A 26 14.93 2.66 -0.98
CA THR A 26 16.10 3.15 -1.72
C THR A 26 16.23 2.44 -3.06
N LEU A 27 15.97 1.13 -3.13
CA LEU A 27 15.95 0.38 -4.40
C LEU A 27 14.82 0.85 -5.31
N GLN A 28 13.62 1.03 -4.77
CA GLN A 28 12.45 1.52 -5.50
C GLN A 28 12.70 2.91 -6.10
N ALA A 29 13.24 3.84 -5.31
CA ALA A 29 13.57 5.20 -5.75
C ALA A 29 14.70 5.24 -6.79
N GLY A 30 15.56 4.22 -6.80
CA GLY A 30 16.64 4.09 -7.76
C GLY A 30 16.27 3.48 -9.10
N ILE A 31 15.02 3.04 -9.30
CA ILE A 31 14.58 2.49 -10.58
C ILE A 31 14.42 3.62 -11.60
N ILE A 32 14.90 3.39 -12.82
CA ILE A 32 14.82 4.40 -13.87
C ILE A 32 13.37 4.68 -14.27
N GLU A 33 13.10 5.91 -14.68
CA GLU A 33 11.77 6.34 -15.09
C GLU A 33 11.21 5.49 -16.26
N GLY A 34 9.98 5.01 -16.10
CA GLY A 34 9.27 4.22 -17.11
C GLY A 34 9.39 2.69 -16.97
N VAL A 35 10.12 2.17 -15.99
CA VAL A 35 10.10 0.74 -15.62
C VAL A 35 9.10 0.51 -14.50
N LYS A 36 8.17 -0.44 -14.69
CA LYS A 36 7.16 -0.73 -13.67
C LYS A 36 7.81 -1.42 -12.47
N THR A 37 7.51 -0.93 -11.27
CA THR A 37 7.97 -1.50 -10.00
C THR A 37 6.78 -1.99 -9.20
N VAL A 38 6.89 -3.16 -8.60
CA VAL A 38 5.88 -3.74 -7.71
C VAL A 38 6.54 -4.18 -6.42
N ILE A 39 5.93 -3.80 -5.29
CA ILE A 39 6.38 -4.21 -3.96
C ILE A 39 5.56 -5.43 -3.54
N ILE A 40 6.24 -6.51 -3.17
CA ILE A 40 5.61 -7.74 -2.67
C ILE A 40 5.34 -7.56 -1.19
N SER A 41 4.08 -7.75 -0.78
CA SER A 41 3.67 -7.69 0.62
C SER A 41 4.23 -8.86 1.42
N PRO A 42 4.75 -8.63 2.66
CA PRO A 42 5.26 -9.69 3.52
C PRO A 42 4.14 -10.55 4.13
N GLU A 43 2.87 -10.15 3.98
CA GLU A 43 1.71 -10.81 4.61
C GLU A 43 1.00 -11.80 3.69
N GLN A 44 1.39 -11.85 2.41
CA GLN A 44 0.73 -12.64 1.37
C GLN A 44 1.74 -13.52 0.64
N ASP A 45 1.26 -14.57 -0.04
CA ASP A 45 2.12 -15.44 -0.84
C ASP A 45 2.73 -14.65 -1.99
N GLY A 46 4.06 -14.54 -2.01
CA GLY A 46 4.75 -13.71 -3.01
C GLY A 46 4.76 -14.32 -4.41
N ILE A 47 4.63 -15.64 -4.56
CA ILE A 47 4.49 -16.30 -5.86
C ILE A 47 3.12 -15.98 -6.45
N GLU A 48 2.06 -15.99 -5.64
CA GLU A 48 0.72 -15.62 -6.08
C GLU A 48 0.65 -14.14 -6.48
N GLN A 49 1.23 -13.23 -5.68
CA GLN A 49 1.29 -11.80 -5.98
C GLN A 49 1.99 -11.51 -7.33
N ILE A 50 3.17 -12.11 -7.56
CA ILE A 50 3.89 -11.96 -8.83
C ILE A 50 3.03 -12.50 -9.99
N SER A 51 2.39 -13.66 -9.80
CA SER A 51 1.55 -14.29 -10.82
C SER A 51 0.37 -13.41 -11.23
N GLN A 52 -0.35 -12.84 -10.26
CA GLN A 52 -1.51 -11.96 -10.52
C GLN A 52 -1.10 -10.70 -11.30
N VAL A 53 0.04 -10.10 -10.95
CA VAL A 53 0.56 -8.92 -11.65
C VAL A 53 0.95 -9.26 -13.09
N LEU A 54 1.63 -10.38 -13.32
CA LEU A 54 2.05 -10.77 -14.67
C LEU A 54 0.87 -11.18 -15.56
N GLN A 55 -0.19 -11.77 -14.99
CA GLN A 55 -1.43 -12.06 -15.73
C GLN A 55 -2.11 -10.79 -16.26
N GLN A 56 -2.04 -9.68 -15.52
CA GLN A 56 -2.55 -8.37 -15.96
C GLN A 56 -1.60 -7.67 -16.95
N HIS A 57 -0.37 -8.18 -17.12
CA HIS A 57 0.66 -7.60 -17.98
C HIS A 57 1.33 -8.64 -18.90
N PRO A 58 0.58 -9.25 -19.85
CA PRO A 58 1.09 -10.34 -20.71
C PRO A 58 2.16 -9.90 -21.71
N HIS A 59 2.44 -8.60 -21.81
CA HIS A 59 3.47 -8.02 -22.68
C HIS A 59 4.85 -7.95 -22.00
N ILE A 60 4.97 -8.33 -20.73
CA ILE A 60 6.24 -8.36 -19.99
C ILE A 60 7.08 -9.53 -20.48
N THR A 61 8.31 -9.23 -20.91
CA THR A 61 9.27 -10.22 -21.40
C THR A 61 10.46 -10.39 -20.45
N THR A 62 10.69 -9.46 -19.54
CA THR A 62 11.84 -9.47 -18.62
C THR A 62 11.37 -9.15 -17.20
N ILE A 63 11.70 -10.03 -16.25
CA ILE A 63 11.35 -9.90 -14.84
C ILE A 63 12.62 -9.79 -14.02
N HIS A 64 12.71 -8.76 -13.18
CA HIS A 64 13.71 -8.65 -12.12
C HIS A 64 13.04 -8.95 -10.79
N ILE A 65 13.60 -9.84 -9.98
CA ILE A 65 13.10 -10.15 -8.63
C ILE A 65 14.22 -9.88 -7.64
N LEU A 66 13.99 -8.96 -6.70
CA LEU A 66 14.90 -8.63 -5.61
C LEU A 66 14.30 -9.17 -4.31
N SER A 67 14.98 -10.10 -3.65
CA SER A 67 14.53 -10.67 -2.37
C SER A 67 15.66 -11.30 -1.56
N HIS A 68 15.38 -11.80 -0.35
CA HIS A 68 16.27 -12.71 0.39
C HIS A 68 16.38 -14.07 -0.33
N GLY A 69 17.54 -14.70 -0.21
CA GLY A 69 17.82 -16.00 -0.83
C GLY A 69 18.82 -16.83 -0.03
N ALA A 70 18.82 -18.13 -0.31
CA ALA A 70 19.79 -19.10 0.16
C ALA A 70 20.04 -20.13 -0.97
N PRO A 71 21.10 -20.94 -0.94
CA PRO A 71 21.35 -21.97 -1.95
C PRO A 71 20.10 -22.81 -2.28
N GLY A 72 19.54 -22.66 -3.48
CA GLY A 72 18.36 -23.38 -3.94
C GLY A 72 17.01 -22.90 -3.38
N CYS A 73 16.96 -21.67 -2.85
CA CYS A 73 15.80 -21.10 -2.17
C CYS A 73 15.68 -19.58 -2.39
N LEU A 74 14.45 -19.12 -2.64
CA LEU A 74 14.06 -17.71 -2.70
C LEU A 74 12.88 -17.45 -1.75
N TYR A 75 12.97 -16.41 -0.93
CA TYR A 75 11.87 -15.99 -0.04
C TYR A 75 11.03 -14.94 -0.76
N LEU A 76 9.70 -15.06 -0.76
CA LEU A 76 8.80 -14.12 -1.44
C LEU A 76 7.54 -13.89 -0.62
N GLY A 77 7.36 -12.68 -0.07
CA GLY A 77 6.27 -12.36 0.85
C GLY A 77 6.34 -13.23 2.12
N ASN A 78 5.24 -13.91 2.45
CA ASN A 78 5.22 -14.93 3.51
C ASN A 78 5.54 -16.37 3.03
N SER A 79 5.95 -16.52 1.76
CA SER A 79 6.18 -17.82 1.12
C SER A 79 7.67 -18.06 0.84
N GLN A 80 8.03 -19.33 0.62
CA GLN A 80 9.38 -19.74 0.19
C GLN A 80 9.27 -20.57 -1.08
N LEU A 81 10.07 -20.28 -2.10
CA LEU A 81 10.21 -21.11 -3.30
C LEU A 81 11.56 -21.85 -3.25
N ASN A 82 11.54 -23.17 -3.16
CA ASN A 82 12.73 -24.02 -3.03
C ASN A 82 12.60 -25.36 -3.79
N LEU A 83 13.66 -26.15 -3.83
CA LEU A 83 13.69 -27.45 -4.53
C LEU A 83 12.58 -28.44 -4.13
N THR A 84 12.09 -28.38 -2.89
CA THR A 84 11.09 -29.32 -2.37
C THR A 84 9.68 -28.93 -2.79
N ASN A 85 9.39 -27.63 -2.91
CA ASN A 85 8.04 -27.14 -3.20
C ASN A 85 7.87 -26.48 -4.58
N ILE A 86 8.94 -26.29 -5.35
CA ILE A 86 8.89 -25.65 -6.68
C ILE A 86 7.88 -26.31 -7.64
N HIS A 87 7.67 -27.62 -7.50
CA HIS A 87 6.68 -28.34 -8.30
C HIS A 87 5.22 -28.01 -7.93
N ASN A 88 4.95 -27.59 -6.68
CA ASN A 88 3.61 -27.19 -6.26
C ASN A 88 3.18 -25.88 -6.94
N TYR A 89 4.15 -25.04 -7.32
CA TYR A 89 3.93 -23.78 -8.04
C TYR A 89 4.06 -23.89 -9.56
N THR A 90 4.10 -25.11 -10.12
CA THR A 90 4.33 -25.33 -11.56
C THR A 90 3.36 -24.53 -12.42
N GLN A 91 2.07 -24.51 -12.07
CA GLN A 91 1.04 -23.82 -12.83
C GLN A 91 1.24 -22.29 -12.79
N GLN A 92 1.49 -21.72 -11.61
CA GLN A 92 1.75 -20.29 -11.42
C GLN A 92 3.03 -19.85 -12.14
N LEU A 93 4.12 -20.60 -12.00
CA LEU A 93 5.41 -20.30 -12.63
C LEU A 93 5.35 -20.40 -14.16
N GLN A 94 4.59 -21.37 -14.71
CA GLN A 94 4.33 -21.47 -16.16
C GLN A 94 3.54 -20.29 -16.71
N GLN A 95 2.67 -19.69 -15.90
CA GLN A 95 1.87 -18.54 -16.30
C GLN A 95 2.66 -17.22 -16.34
N TRP A 96 3.85 -17.16 -15.73
CA TRP A 96 4.67 -15.95 -15.76
C TRP A 96 5.10 -15.59 -17.19
N GLN A 97 5.28 -16.59 -18.06
CA GLN A 97 5.71 -16.50 -19.47
C GLN A 97 6.77 -15.42 -19.83
N PRO A 98 7.80 -15.14 -19.01
CA PRO A 98 8.80 -14.17 -19.40
C PRO A 98 9.82 -14.82 -20.35
N GLN A 99 10.47 -14.01 -21.18
CA GLN A 99 11.66 -14.47 -21.92
C GLN A 99 12.90 -14.52 -21.01
N ASN A 100 12.97 -13.65 -19.99
CA ASN A 100 14.09 -13.56 -19.05
C ASN A 100 13.61 -13.38 -17.60
N ILE A 101 14.20 -14.14 -16.66
CA ILE A 101 14.04 -13.95 -15.21
C ILE A 101 15.41 -13.70 -14.59
N LEU A 102 15.54 -12.58 -13.88
CA LEU A 102 16.76 -12.16 -13.20
C LEU A 102 16.52 -12.18 -11.69
N LEU A 103 17.22 -13.07 -10.97
CA LEU A 103 17.05 -13.29 -9.53
C LEU A 103 18.20 -12.67 -8.74
N TYR A 104 17.87 -11.67 -7.94
CA TYR A 104 18.76 -10.95 -7.04
C TYR A 104 18.47 -11.32 -5.59
N GLY A 105 18.80 -12.55 -5.21
CA GLY A 105 18.68 -13.04 -3.84
C GLY A 105 19.94 -13.74 -3.40
N CYS A 106 20.59 -13.21 -2.36
CA CYS A 106 21.92 -13.63 -1.90
C CYS A 106 22.13 -15.15 -2.02
N ASN A 107 23.11 -15.56 -2.84
CA ASN A 107 23.51 -16.97 -3.01
C ASN A 107 22.41 -17.92 -3.54
N VAL A 108 21.31 -17.45 -4.13
CA VAL A 108 20.21 -18.31 -4.58
C VAL A 108 20.64 -19.42 -5.56
N ALA A 109 21.64 -19.14 -6.40
CA ALA A 109 22.22 -20.08 -7.35
C ALA A 109 23.53 -20.73 -6.86
N ALA A 110 23.93 -20.54 -5.61
CA ALA A 110 25.18 -21.06 -5.09
C ALA A 110 25.12 -22.59 -4.84
N GLY A 111 26.21 -23.29 -5.15
CA GLY A 111 26.36 -24.73 -4.92
C GLY A 111 25.41 -25.61 -5.74
N ASP A 112 25.51 -26.93 -5.54
CA ASP A 112 24.75 -27.93 -6.29
C ASP A 112 23.23 -27.73 -6.17
N ALA A 113 22.76 -27.34 -4.97
CA ALA A 113 21.34 -27.06 -4.72
C ALA A 113 20.84 -25.81 -5.48
N GLY A 114 21.66 -24.76 -5.56
CA GLY A 114 21.36 -23.57 -6.33
C GLY A 114 21.31 -23.86 -7.83
N GLU A 115 22.30 -24.59 -8.36
CA GLU A 115 22.33 -24.98 -9.77
C GLU A 115 21.10 -25.83 -10.16
N GLU A 116 20.73 -26.82 -9.34
CA GLU A 116 19.53 -27.63 -9.55
C GLU A 116 18.25 -26.79 -9.52
N PHE A 117 18.16 -25.83 -8.60
CA PHE A 117 16.99 -24.96 -8.45
C PHE A 117 16.78 -24.08 -9.70
N ILE A 118 17.85 -23.45 -10.19
CA ILE A 118 17.78 -22.63 -11.41
C ILE A 118 17.46 -23.50 -12.64
N HIS A 119 17.98 -24.73 -12.72
CA HIS A 119 17.62 -25.67 -13.79
C HIS A 119 16.14 -26.07 -13.76
N LYS A 120 15.58 -26.38 -12.60
CA LYS A 120 14.15 -26.71 -12.46
C LYS A 120 13.27 -25.51 -12.77
N LEU A 121 13.64 -24.32 -12.31
CA LEU A 121 12.91 -23.09 -12.61
C LEU A 121 12.93 -22.78 -14.12
N HIS A 122 14.05 -22.99 -14.80
CA HIS A 122 14.16 -22.91 -16.25
C HIS A 122 13.25 -23.92 -16.95
N GLN A 123 13.24 -25.18 -16.51
CA GLN A 123 12.39 -26.23 -17.10
C GLN A 123 10.89 -25.92 -16.97
N ILE A 124 10.47 -25.33 -15.84
CA ILE A 124 9.07 -25.00 -15.59
C ILE A 124 8.65 -23.76 -16.36
N THR A 125 9.44 -22.68 -16.31
CA THR A 125 9.07 -21.38 -16.89
C THR A 125 9.42 -21.27 -18.38
N THR A 126 10.32 -22.11 -18.89
CA THR A 126 10.96 -22.03 -20.21
C THR A 126 11.75 -20.72 -20.47
N ALA A 127 11.91 -19.87 -19.46
CA ALA A 127 12.59 -18.58 -19.56
C ALA A 127 14.12 -18.73 -19.46
N THR A 128 14.86 -17.77 -20.00
CA THR A 128 16.28 -17.63 -19.66
C THR A 128 16.39 -17.20 -18.20
N ILE A 129 17.06 -17.99 -17.35
CA ILE A 129 17.23 -17.66 -15.93
C ILE A 129 18.65 -17.16 -15.70
N SER A 130 18.78 -15.97 -15.10
CA SER A 130 20.05 -15.46 -14.59
C SER A 130 19.92 -15.21 -13.08
N ALA A 131 20.89 -15.67 -12.29
CA ALA A 131 20.79 -15.65 -10.83
C ALA A 131 22.14 -15.43 -10.16
N SER A 132 22.14 -14.84 -8.96
CA SER A 132 23.35 -14.60 -8.19
C SER A 132 23.83 -15.86 -7.45
N THR A 133 25.14 -16.12 -7.52
CA THR A 133 25.84 -17.15 -6.72
C THR A 133 26.56 -16.57 -5.52
N THR A 134 26.61 -15.24 -5.45
CA THR A 134 27.27 -14.49 -4.38
C THR A 134 26.28 -13.51 -3.72
N LYS A 135 26.72 -12.85 -2.65
CA LYS A 135 25.93 -11.83 -1.95
C LYS A 135 25.55 -10.70 -2.90
N THR A 136 24.28 -10.28 -2.91
CA THR A 136 23.82 -9.15 -3.75
C THR A 136 23.83 -7.83 -2.98
N GLY A 137 24.47 -6.78 -3.52
CA GLY A 137 24.55 -5.46 -2.90
C GLY A 137 25.91 -4.77 -3.03
N ASN A 138 26.25 -3.90 -2.07
CA ASN A 138 27.44 -3.05 -2.09
C ASN A 138 28.76 -3.87 -2.18
N ALA A 139 29.62 -3.50 -3.15
CA ALA A 139 30.95 -4.07 -3.34
C ALA A 139 31.88 -3.90 -2.12
N ALA A 140 31.75 -2.81 -1.37
CA ALA A 140 32.51 -2.57 -0.14
C ALA A 140 32.12 -3.53 1.00
N LEU A 141 30.92 -4.13 0.95
CA LEU A 141 30.40 -5.09 1.92
C LEU A 141 30.46 -6.55 1.43
N GLY A 142 31.28 -6.80 0.40
CA GLY A 142 31.53 -8.14 -0.16
C GLY A 142 30.42 -8.65 -1.08
N GLY A 143 29.41 -7.84 -1.40
CA GLY A 143 28.37 -8.18 -2.38
C GLY A 143 28.68 -7.67 -3.78
N ASN A 144 27.94 -8.12 -4.78
CA ASN A 144 27.95 -7.51 -6.11
C ASN A 144 26.56 -7.66 -6.76
N TRP A 145 26.29 -6.89 -7.81
CA TRP A 145 25.04 -6.96 -8.56
C TRP A 145 25.10 -7.91 -9.77
N GLN A 146 26.11 -8.78 -9.84
CA GLN A 146 26.30 -9.70 -10.95
C GLN A 146 25.40 -10.93 -10.78
N LEU A 147 24.97 -11.48 -11.92
CA LEU A 147 24.25 -12.74 -12.00
C LEU A 147 25.18 -13.74 -12.66
N GLU A 148 25.89 -14.51 -11.84
CA GLU A 148 27.01 -15.33 -12.27
C GLU A 148 26.58 -16.65 -12.93
N VAL A 149 25.33 -17.09 -12.70
CA VAL A 149 24.72 -18.25 -13.37
C VAL A 149 23.72 -17.78 -14.41
N ASN A 150 23.78 -18.36 -15.60
CA ASN A 150 22.88 -18.08 -16.71
C ASN A 150 22.55 -19.37 -17.48
N ILE A 151 21.25 -19.70 -17.58
CA ILE A 151 20.73 -20.82 -18.37
C ILE A 151 19.90 -20.27 -19.54
N PRO A 152 20.43 -20.26 -20.78
CA PRO A 152 19.72 -19.75 -21.94
C PRO A 152 18.70 -20.74 -22.50
N VAL A 153 17.66 -20.22 -23.16
CA VAL A 153 16.77 -21.02 -24.02
C VAL A 153 17.62 -21.58 -25.18
N THR A 154 17.70 -22.91 -25.30
CA THR A 154 18.43 -23.56 -26.40
C THR A 154 17.45 -24.06 -27.46
N ASP A 155 17.64 -23.60 -28.70
CA ASP A 155 17.07 -24.24 -29.89
C ASP A 155 17.70 -25.64 -30.05
N GLU A 156 16.84 -26.66 -30.07
CA GLU A 156 17.07 -28.06 -30.50
C GLU A 156 18.25 -28.86 -29.88
N ILE A 157 17.93 -29.96 -29.19
CA ILE A 157 18.87 -31.06 -28.94
C ILE A 157 18.53 -32.27 -29.82
N ASN A 158 19.42 -32.53 -30.78
CA ASN A 158 19.61 -33.79 -31.51
C ASN A 158 19.93 -34.96 -30.55
N PRO A 159 19.46 -36.19 -30.82
CA PRO A 159 19.73 -37.33 -29.97
C PRO A 159 21.13 -37.92 -30.20
N VAL A 160 21.63 -38.61 -29.16
CA VAL A 160 22.77 -39.57 -29.11
C VAL A 160 24.08 -39.05 -28.50
N LYS A 161 24.30 -39.37 -27.22
CA LYS A 161 25.46 -40.17 -26.77
C LYS A 161 25.26 -40.76 -25.37
N ASN A 162 25.16 -42.09 -25.31
CA ASN A 162 25.38 -42.89 -24.09
C ASN A 162 26.87 -42.87 -23.73
N LEU A 163 27.20 -42.81 -22.42
CA LEU A 163 28.22 -43.64 -21.74
C LEU A 163 28.19 -43.42 -20.21
N SER A 164 27.55 -44.38 -19.52
CA SER A 164 27.90 -45.05 -18.24
C SER A 164 28.08 -44.31 -16.89
N PRO A 165 27.72 -44.98 -15.76
CA PRO A 165 27.73 -44.43 -14.40
C PRO A 165 28.99 -44.84 -13.60
N ASN A 166 29.70 -43.86 -13.05
CA ASN A 166 30.60 -43.89 -11.87
C ASN A 166 31.77 -42.92 -12.09
N LEU A 167 31.87 -41.89 -11.24
CA LEU A 167 33.10 -41.44 -10.57
C LEU A 167 32.76 -40.32 -9.57
N SER A 168 33.34 -40.44 -8.39
CA SER A 168 33.23 -39.56 -7.21
C SER A 168 33.86 -38.17 -7.42
N PRO A 169 33.62 -37.20 -6.53
CA PRO A 169 33.87 -35.78 -6.76
C PRO A 169 35.33 -35.45 -6.49
N THR A 170 36.04 -34.89 -7.48
CA THR A 170 37.20 -33.97 -7.34
C THR A 170 37.96 -33.89 -8.67
N ARG A 171 37.56 -32.97 -9.56
CA ARG A 171 38.52 -32.19 -10.36
C ARG A 171 37.84 -31.05 -11.10
N ARG A 172 38.32 -29.83 -10.82
CA ARG A 172 38.19 -28.65 -11.67
C ARG A 172 38.69 -28.98 -13.08
N GLU A 173 37.80 -28.89 -14.08
CA GLU A 173 38.20 -28.57 -15.44
C GLU A 173 37.71 -27.16 -15.78
N ALA A 174 38.66 -26.23 -15.77
CA ALA A 174 38.50 -24.91 -16.31
C ALA A 174 38.26 -25.03 -17.83
N LEU A 175 37.08 -24.63 -18.29
CA LEU A 175 36.85 -24.40 -19.71
C LEU A 175 37.44 -23.01 -20.06
N ASN A 176 38.65 -23.05 -20.61
CA ASN A 176 39.33 -21.91 -21.21
C ASN A 176 38.45 -21.21 -22.26
N ILE A 177 38.00 -19.99 -21.97
CA ILE A 177 37.61 -19.00 -22.98
C ILE A 177 38.83 -18.07 -23.19
N PRO A 178 39.21 -17.71 -24.43
CA PRO A 178 40.45 -16.98 -24.70
C PRO A 178 40.44 -15.55 -24.14
N PRO A 179 41.61 -15.01 -23.73
CA PRO A 179 41.76 -13.64 -23.26
C PRO A 179 41.82 -12.67 -24.46
N SER A 180 40.67 -12.39 -25.07
CA SER A 180 40.53 -11.25 -25.98
C SER A 180 39.07 -10.84 -26.08
N LEU A 181 38.57 -10.13 -25.06
CA LEU A 181 37.51 -9.11 -25.09
C LEU A 181 37.26 -8.59 -23.67
N ALA A 182 38.34 -8.28 -22.94
CA ALA A 182 38.26 -7.36 -21.82
C ALA A 182 37.90 -5.97 -22.39
N GLY A 183 36.62 -5.61 -22.37
CA GLY A 183 36.17 -4.31 -22.89
C GLY A 183 34.74 -4.20 -23.40
N LYS A 184 33.91 -5.26 -23.37
CA LYS A 184 32.46 -5.12 -23.58
C LYS A 184 31.71 -6.04 -22.62
N GLY A 185 31.14 -5.44 -21.58
CA GLY A 185 30.27 -6.13 -20.63
C GLY A 185 29.12 -6.82 -21.33
N VAL A 186 28.68 -7.95 -20.75
CA VAL A 186 27.35 -8.48 -20.99
C VAL A 186 26.37 -7.33 -20.75
N ARG A 187 25.66 -6.92 -21.80
CA ARG A 187 24.78 -5.73 -21.80
C ARG A 187 23.49 -5.99 -21.01
N GLY A 188 23.59 -6.10 -19.68
CA GLY A 188 22.42 -6.32 -18.82
C GLY A 188 22.40 -5.54 -17.51
N LEU A 189 23.54 -5.10 -16.97
CA LEU A 189 23.59 -4.55 -15.60
C LEU A 189 23.45 -3.03 -15.49
N GLY A 190 23.03 -2.33 -16.56
CA GLY A 190 22.88 -0.88 -16.55
C GLY A 190 21.53 -0.36 -17.02
N SER A 191 20.48 -1.19 -17.04
CA SER A 191 19.25 -0.85 -17.78
C SER A 191 17.99 -0.61 -16.96
N VAL A 192 17.95 -0.87 -15.64
CA VAL A 192 16.74 -0.59 -14.83
C VAL A 192 16.97 0.14 -13.50
N PHE A 193 18.21 0.22 -12.99
CA PHE A 193 18.55 0.98 -11.77
C PHE A 193 19.62 2.05 -12.05
N ASN A 194 19.53 3.17 -11.33
CA ASN A 194 20.55 4.21 -11.29
C ASN A 194 21.84 3.67 -10.66
N ALA A 195 22.97 3.96 -11.29
CA ALA A 195 24.28 3.49 -10.85
C ALA A 195 24.62 3.94 -9.42
N ASP A 196 24.21 5.16 -9.03
CA ASP A 196 24.45 5.68 -7.70
C ASP A 196 23.67 4.90 -6.63
N THR A 197 22.41 4.53 -6.89
CA THR A 197 21.62 3.67 -5.99
C THR A 197 22.28 2.30 -5.80
N LEU A 198 22.75 1.67 -6.88
CA LEU A 198 23.41 0.36 -6.77
C LEU A 198 24.74 0.43 -6.00
N ASN A 199 25.40 1.59 -6.02
CA ASN A 199 26.65 1.83 -5.29
C ASN A 199 26.42 2.18 -3.80
N THR A 200 25.24 2.71 -3.44
CA THR A 200 24.92 3.14 -2.06
C THR A 200 24.03 2.16 -1.30
N TYR A 201 23.28 1.29 -1.99
CA TYR A 201 22.41 0.29 -1.35
C TYR A 201 23.24 -0.79 -0.64
N GLN A 202 22.97 -0.96 0.67
CA GLN A 202 23.81 -1.76 1.58
C GLN A 202 23.66 -3.30 1.39
N GLY A 203 22.58 -3.75 0.73
CA GLY A 203 22.37 -5.16 0.37
C GLY A 203 21.19 -5.83 1.07
N VAL A 204 21.03 -7.12 0.80
CA VAL A 204 20.05 -8.02 1.41
C VAL A 204 20.74 -8.64 2.64
N PHE A 205 20.43 -8.13 3.84
CA PHE A 205 21.26 -8.33 5.04
C PHE A 205 21.29 -9.76 5.58
N ALA A 206 22.48 -10.23 5.93
CA ALA A 206 22.74 -11.44 6.68
C ALA A 206 23.78 -11.10 7.77
N PRO A 207 23.61 -11.59 9.02
CA PRO A 207 24.62 -11.47 10.06
C PRO A 207 25.99 -11.91 9.53
N THR A 208 27.08 -11.38 10.09
CA THR A 208 28.43 -11.72 9.61
C THR A 208 29.33 -12.17 10.73
N LEU A 209 30.27 -13.07 10.44
CA LEU A 209 31.28 -13.46 11.40
C LEU A 209 32.19 -12.27 11.72
N LYS A 210 32.24 -11.89 12.99
CA LYS A 210 33.18 -10.90 13.48
C LYS A 210 34.53 -11.54 13.83
N GLY A 211 34.50 -12.68 14.50
CA GLY A 211 35.69 -13.44 14.91
C GLY A 211 35.30 -14.77 15.56
N ASN A 212 36.28 -15.63 15.81
CA ASN A 212 36.07 -16.91 16.48
C ASN A 212 37.28 -17.29 17.36
N TYR A 213 37.05 -18.18 18.31
CA TYR A 213 38.07 -18.79 19.15
C TYR A 213 37.79 -20.29 19.32
N ASP A 214 38.71 -21.12 18.84
CA ASP A 214 38.68 -22.57 19.00
C ASP A 214 39.02 -22.95 20.44
N THR A 215 38.05 -23.51 21.18
CA THR A 215 38.25 -23.93 22.58
C THR A 215 38.90 -25.31 22.65
N SER A 216 39.37 -25.72 23.83
CA SER A 216 40.13 -26.97 23.96
C SER A 216 39.28 -28.24 23.91
N GLY A 217 37.96 -28.12 24.07
CA GLY A 217 37.00 -29.22 24.04
C GLY A 217 35.72 -28.82 23.29
N ILE A 218 34.58 -29.27 23.81
CA ILE A 218 33.26 -29.03 23.21
C ILE A 218 32.59 -27.87 23.96
N ALA A 219 32.31 -26.77 23.27
CA ALA A 219 31.64 -25.60 23.83
C ALA A 219 30.11 -25.82 23.94
N TRP A 220 29.58 -25.81 25.16
CA TRP A 220 28.15 -26.04 25.44
C TRP A 220 27.38 -24.75 25.74
N ARG A 221 27.97 -23.83 26.50
CA ARG A 221 27.33 -22.59 26.94
C ARG A 221 28.37 -21.48 27.03
N VAL A 222 27.99 -20.27 26.66
CA VAL A 222 28.80 -19.07 26.81
C VAL A 222 28.06 -18.06 27.68
N GLN A 223 28.81 -17.36 28.52
CA GLN A 223 28.37 -16.11 29.10
C GLN A 223 29.43 -15.01 28.97
N VAL A 224 29.03 -13.83 28.51
CA VAL A 224 29.83 -12.62 28.37
C VAL A 224 29.57 -11.67 29.54
N VAL A 225 30.65 -11.27 30.22
CA VAL A 225 30.64 -10.26 31.27
C VAL A 225 31.80 -9.29 31.05
N GLY A 226 31.47 -8.03 30.74
CA GLY A 226 32.48 -7.02 30.41
C GLY A 226 33.27 -7.41 29.15
N ASN A 227 34.59 -7.52 29.27
CA ASN A 227 35.49 -7.83 28.16
C ASN A 227 35.82 -9.34 28.05
N TYR A 228 35.11 -10.21 28.77
CA TYR A 228 35.40 -11.64 28.81
C TYR A 228 34.19 -12.48 28.43
N ALA A 229 34.42 -13.50 27.58
CA ALA A 229 33.49 -14.60 27.34
C ALA A 229 33.94 -15.82 28.15
N TYR A 230 33.05 -16.34 28.99
CA TYR A 230 33.23 -17.51 29.83
C TYR A 230 32.51 -18.68 29.17
N VAL A 231 33.26 -19.66 28.68
CA VAL A 231 32.73 -20.80 27.92
C VAL A 231 32.83 -22.07 28.77
N ALA A 232 31.70 -22.72 29.02
CA ALA A 232 31.66 -24.08 29.54
C ALA A 232 32.06 -25.03 28.40
N ASP A 233 33.28 -25.55 28.49
CA ASP A 233 33.99 -26.26 27.43
C ASP A 233 34.31 -27.68 27.91
N TYR A 234 33.31 -28.57 27.91
CA TYR A 234 33.26 -29.97 28.39
C TYR A 234 34.24 -30.39 29.50
N TYR A 235 35.55 -30.27 29.34
CA TYR A 235 36.57 -30.53 30.37
C TYR A 235 36.95 -29.32 31.25
N SER A 236 36.51 -28.11 30.92
CA SER A 236 36.99 -26.88 31.56
C SER A 236 36.02 -25.71 31.48
N LEU A 237 36.29 -24.68 32.29
CA LEU A 237 35.82 -23.32 32.07
C LEU A 237 36.93 -22.53 31.34
N GLN A 238 36.66 -22.10 30.11
CA GLN A 238 37.57 -21.24 29.33
C GLN A 238 37.17 -19.76 29.50
N ILE A 239 38.14 -18.88 29.77
CA ILE A 239 37.94 -17.43 29.89
C ILE A 239 38.63 -16.76 28.72
N ILE A 240 37.86 -16.19 27.79
CA ILE A 240 38.35 -15.64 26.52
C ILE A 240 38.23 -14.10 26.59
N ASP A 241 39.33 -13.39 26.33
CA ASP A 241 39.37 -11.95 26.17
C ASP A 241 38.81 -11.55 24.80
N ILE A 242 37.70 -10.81 24.83
CA ILE A 242 36.95 -10.35 23.67
C ILE A 242 37.00 -8.83 23.51
N SER A 243 37.95 -8.15 24.18
CA SER A 243 38.16 -6.70 24.02
C SER A 243 38.40 -6.28 22.57
N ASN A 244 38.95 -7.17 21.76
CA ASN A 244 38.88 -7.11 20.31
C ASN A 244 38.09 -8.32 19.75
N PRO A 245 36.81 -8.16 19.38
CA PRO A 245 35.97 -9.27 18.94
C PRO A 245 36.40 -9.88 17.60
N THR A 246 37.29 -9.22 16.82
CA THR A 246 37.82 -9.82 15.58
C THR A 246 38.95 -10.82 15.81
N THR A 247 39.61 -10.74 16.97
CA THR A 247 40.73 -11.61 17.33
C THR A 247 40.65 -11.96 18.82
N PRO A 248 39.63 -12.73 19.24
CA PRO A 248 39.51 -13.16 20.63
C PRO A 248 40.71 -14.03 21.04
N THR A 249 41.10 -13.97 22.33
CA THR A 249 42.28 -14.70 22.84
C THR A 249 42.01 -15.31 24.20
N LEU A 250 42.60 -16.48 24.49
CA LEU A 250 42.47 -17.09 25.82
C LEU A 250 43.13 -16.23 26.89
N LYS A 251 42.37 -15.91 27.93
CA LYS A 251 42.86 -15.21 29.13
C LYS A 251 43.33 -16.18 30.21
N GLY A 252 42.59 -17.26 30.43
CA GLY A 252 42.86 -18.31 31.41
C GLY A 252 41.80 -19.42 31.36
N ASN A 253 42.03 -20.54 32.03
CA ASN A 253 41.08 -21.64 32.13
C ASN A 253 41.13 -22.30 33.51
N TYR A 254 40.08 -23.05 33.84
CA TYR A 254 40.02 -23.95 35.00
C TYR A 254 39.49 -25.31 34.55
N ASP A 255 40.29 -26.37 34.70
CA ASP A 255 39.86 -27.74 34.42
C ASP A 255 38.82 -28.17 35.46
N THR A 256 37.60 -28.43 35.00
CA THR A 256 36.51 -28.87 35.86
C THR A 256 36.64 -30.36 36.16
N SER A 257 36.08 -30.79 37.28
CA SER A 257 36.20 -32.19 37.72
C SER A 257 35.36 -33.19 36.91
N GLY A 258 34.37 -32.72 36.14
CA GLY A 258 33.57 -33.49 35.21
C GLY A 258 33.22 -32.69 33.95
N ALA A 259 32.02 -32.93 33.40
CA ALA A 259 31.57 -32.35 32.14
C ALA A 259 30.91 -30.98 32.34
N ALA A 260 31.62 -29.88 32.06
CA ALA A 260 31.09 -28.52 32.14
C ALA A 260 30.07 -28.24 31.02
N ILE A 261 28.80 -28.02 31.38
CA ILE A 261 27.70 -27.81 30.43
C ILE A 261 27.10 -26.40 30.54
N GLY A 262 26.87 -25.92 31.76
CA GLY A 262 26.28 -24.60 32.00
C GLY A 262 27.24 -23.68 32.76
N VAL A 263 27.15 -22.37 32.53
CA VAL A 263 27.94 -21.38 33.28
C VAL A 263 27.12 -20.13 33.53
N GLN A 264 27.26 -19.58 34.74
CA GLN A 264 26.86 -18.22 35.05
C GLN A 264 27.88 -17.52 35.94
N VAL A 265 28.19 -16.28 35.66
CA VAL A 265 29.15 -15.41 36.32
C VAL A 265 28.38 -14.36 37.10
N VAL A 266 28.62 -14.30 38.41
CA VAL A 266 28.06 -13.30 39.31
C VAL A 266 29.17 -12.73 40.19
N GLY A 267 29.47 -11.45 39.99
CA GLY A 267 30.57 -10.78 40.69
C GLY A 267 31.92 -11.43 40.34
N ASN A 268 32.61 -11.94 41.36
CA ASN A 268 33.94 -12.55 41.22
C ASN A 268 33.91 -14.07 41.06
N TYR A 269 32.74 -14.68 40.87
CA TYR A 269 32.58 -16.13 40.79
C TYR A 269 31.91 -16.56 39.48
N ALA A 270 32.45 -17.62 38.88
CA ALA A 270 31.80 -18.40 37.84
C ALA A 270 31.21 -19.67 38.47
N TYR A 271 29.91 -19.84 38.36
CA TYR A 271 29.14 -20.99 38.80
C TYR A 271 28.94 -21.90 37.59
N VAL A 272 29.55 -23.07 37.62
CA VAL A 272 29.55 -24.03 36.51
C VAL A 272 28.65 -25.21 36.90
N ALA A 273 27.66 -25.48 36.06
CA ALA A 273 26.89 -26.72 36.09
C ALA A 273 27.72 -27.80 35.39
N ASP A 274 28.21 -28.75 36.18
CA ASP A 274 29.02 -29.86 35.74
C ASP A 274 28.22 -31.16 35.87
N ALA A 275 27.99 -31.85 34.75
CA ALA A 275 27.13 -33.03 34.72
C ALA A 275 27.66 -34.23 35.52
N GLY A 276 28.96 -34.23 35.89
CA GLY A 276 29.58 -35.29 36.69
C GLY A 276 29.86 -34.91 38.15
N SER A 277 29.89 -33.62 38.48
CA SER A 277 30.30 -33.11 39.80
C SER A 277 29.32 -32.11 40.43
N GLY A 278 28.15 -31.90 39.81
CA GLY A 278 27.14 -30.96 40.25
C GLY A 278 27.56 -29.49 40.06
N LEU A 279 27.37 -28.67 41.09
CA LEU A 279 27.70 -27.24 41.06
C LEU A 279 29.16 -27.01 41.45
N GLN A 280 29.96 -26.42 40.57
CA GLN A 280 31.31 -25.92 40.88
C GLN A 280 31.33 -24.39 40.92
N ILE A 281 31.90 -23.81 41.99
CA ILE A 281 32.04 -22.37 42.17
C ILE A 281 33.51 -22.02 42.00
N ILE A 282 33.84 -21.26 40.95
CA ILE A 282 35.21 -20.92 40.57
C ILE A 282 35.43 -19.43 40.84
N ASP A 283 36.45 -19.09 41.62
CA ASP A 283 36.92 -17.71 41.83
C ASP A 283 37.67 -17.23 40.59
N ILE A 284 37.11 -16.21 39.95
CA ILE A 284 37.60 -15.58 38.72
C ILE A 284 38.07 -14.15 38.98
N SER A 285 38.28 -13.74 40.24
CA SER A 285 38.83 -12.42 40.59
C SER A 285 40.17 -12.15 39.91
N ASN A 286 40.93 -13.21 39.61
CA ASN A 286 42.03 -13.17 38.64
C ASN A 286 41.72 -14.08 37.43
N PRO A 287 41.26 -13.53 36.29
CA PRO A 287 40.83 -14.31 35.14
C PRO A 287 41.97 -15.06 34.44
N THR A 288 43.25 -14.77 34.75
CA THR A 288 44.38 -15.54 34.19
C THR A 288 44.65 -16.84 34.92
N THR A 289 44.23 -16.95 36.18
CA THR A 289 44.46 -18.12 37.04
C THR A 289 43.24 -18.35 37.92
N PRO A 290 42.10 -18.74 37.34
CA PRO A 290 40.90 -19.06 38.10
C PRO A 290 41.14 -20.24 39.04
N THR A 291 40.45 -20.27 40.19
CA THR A 291 40.63 -21.32 41.21
C THR A 291 39.30 -21.80 41.78
N LEU A 292 39.18 -23.07 42.15
CA LEU A 292 37.98 -23.57 42.81
C LEU A 292 37.77 -22.91 44.18
N LYS A 293 36.60 -22.33 44.37
CA LYS A 293 36.16 -21.75 45.63
C LYS A 293 35.40 -22.76 46.50
N GLY A 294 34.50 -23.52 45.90
CA GLY A 294 33.68 -24.54 46.55
C GLY A 294 32.92 -25.37 45.51
N ASN A 295 32.34 -26.49 45.92
CA ASN A 295 31.52 -27.34 45.06
C ASN A 295 30.39 -28.01 45.87
N TYR A 296 29.32 -28.37 45.19
CA TYR A 296 28.23 -29.20 45.71
C TYR A 296 27.85 -30.26 44.68
N ASP A 297 28.03 -31.53 45.05
CA ASP A 297 27.63 -32.68 44.23
C ASP A 297 26.11 -32.83 44.26
N THR A 298 25.44 -32.54 43.14
CA THR A 298 23.99 -32.68 43.00
C THR A 298 23.62 -34.15 42.75
N SER A 299 22.36 -34.53 42.98
CA SER A 299 21.96 -35.95 42.93
C SER A 299 21.83 -36.51 41.52
N GLY A 300 21.72 -35.66 40.51
CA GLY A 300 21.64 -35.98 39.08
C GLY A 300 22.86 -35.46 38.30
N GLY A 301 22.61 -34.96 37.09
CA GLY A 301 23.64 -34.30 36.28
C GLY A 301 23.27 -32.85 36.05
N ALA A 302 24.13 -31.91 36.43
CA ALA A 302 23.86 -30.49 36.28
C ALA A 302 24.07 -30.00 34.83
N PHE A 303 23.01 -29.47 34.20
CA PHE A 303 23.01 -28.96 32.81
C PHE A 303 22.82 -27.44 32.70
N GLY A 304 22.09 -26.86 33.64
CA GLY A 304 21.78 -25.43 33.70
C GLY A 304 21.97 -24.90 35.10
N VAL A 305 22.44 -23.66 35.22
CA VAL A 305 22.56 -22.98 36.52
C VAL A 305 22.16 -21.52 36.39
N GLN A 306 21.40 -21.04 37.36
CA GLN A 306 21.22 -19.61 37.59
C GLN A 306 21.30 -19.27 39.08
N VAL A 307 22.00 -18.20 39.39
CA VAL A 307 22.26 -17.64 40.70
C VAL A 307 21.39 -16.40 40.88
N VAL A 308 20.56 -16.43 41.91
CA VAL A 308 19.72 -15.29 42.33
C VAL A 308 19.88 -15.09 43.83
N GLY A 309 20.49 -13.97 44.21
CA GLY A 309 20.80 -13.68 45.61
C GLY A 309 21.78 -14.70 46.21
N ASN A 310 21.34 -15.40 47.25
CA ASN A 310 22.16 -16.37 47.98
C ASN A 310 21.93 -17.82 47.52
N TYR A 311 21.23 -18.04 46.39
CA TYR A 311 20.89 -19.37 45.92
C TYR A 311 21.36 -19.60 44.49
N ALA A 312 21.91 -20.79 44.22
CA ALA A 312 22.12 -21.33 42.89
C ALA A 312 21.02 -22.36 42.59
N TYR A 313 20.24 -22.11 41.56
CA TYR A 313 19.18 -22.97 41.05
C TYR A 313 19.77 -23.77 39.89
N VAL A 314 19.79 -25.08 40.04
CA VAL A 314 20.45 -26.00 39.10
C VAL A 314 19.40 -26.91 38.48
N ALA A 315 19.33 -26.91 37.14
CA ALA A 315 18.62 -27.92 36.38
C ALA A 315 19.50 -29.17 36.33
N ASP A 316 19.07 -30.21 37.04
CA ASP A 316 19.89 -31.37 37.43
C ASP A 316 19.46 -32.67 36.73
N TYR A 317 19.06 -32.56 35.46
CA TYR A 317 18.72 -33.65 34.54
C TYR A 317 17.76 -34.69 35.14
N TYR A 318 18.25 -35.72 35.82
CA TYR A 318 17.44 -36.76 36.49
C TYR A 318 16.78 -36.35 37.80
N SER A 319 17.21 -35.26 38.45
CA SER A 319 16.71 -34.84 39.77
C SER A 319 15.90 -33.55 39.75
N GLY A 320 15.44 -33.13 38.56
CA GLY A 320 14.70 -31.89 38.34
C GLY A 320 15.45 -30.64 38.78
N LEU A 321 14.80 -29.81 39.60
CA LEU A 321 15.33 -28.55 40.12
C LEU A 321 16.00 -28.75 41.49
N GLN A 322 17.29 -28.43 41.59
CA GLN A 322 18.03 -28.37 42.86
C GLN A 322 18.29 -26.91 43.25
N ILE A 323 18.03 -26.54 44.52
CA ILE A 323 18.25 -25.19 45.05
C ILE A 323 19.38 -25.26 46.07
N ILE A 324 20.54 -24.68 45.77
CA ILE A 324 21.75 -24.74 46.59
C ILE A 324 21.96 -23.37 47.26
N ASP A 325 22.06 -23.37 48.59
CA ASP A 325 22.47 -22.20 49.38
C ASP A 325 23.98 -21.97 49.20
N ILE A 326 24.30 -20.82 48.63
CA ILE A 326 25.66 -20.37 48.30
C ILE A 326 26.04 -19.11 49.12
N SER A 327 25.34 -18.83 50.22
CA SER A 327 25.68 -17.72 51.12
C SER A 327 27.11 -17.83 51.67
N ASP A 328 27.62 -19.05 51.81
CA ASP A 328 29.05 -19.36 51.91
C ASP A 328 29.52 -20.12 50.66
N PRO A 329 30.14 -19.45 49.68
CA PRO A 329 30.57 -20.09 48.43
C PRO A 329 31.72 -21.09 48.63
N THR A 330 32.32 -21.18 49.82
CA THR A 330 33.33 -22.21 50.12
C THR A 330 32.73 -23.54 50.56
N ASN A 331 31.48 -23.51 51.03
CA ASN A 331 30.76 -24.69 51.51
C ASN A 331 29.27 -24.61 51.14
N PRO A 332 28.94 -24.68 49.84
CA PRO A 332 27.56 -24.66 49.39
C PRO A 332 26.77 -25.86 49.94
N THR A 333 25.47 -25.68 50.20
CA THR A 333 24.60 -26.74 50.77
C THR A 333 23.24 -26.79 50.09
N LEU A 334 22.65 -27.97 49.94
CA LEU A 334 21.28 -28.10 49.42
C LEU A 334 20.27 -27.43 50.35
N LYS A 335 19.50 -26.50 49.79
CA LYS A 335 18.41 -25.79 50.47
C LYS A 335 17.07 -26.51 50.31
N GLY A 336 16.79 -27.00 49.10
CA GLY A 336 15.57 -27.70 48.72
C GLY A 336 15.65 -28.20 47.28
N ASN A 337 14.71 -29.05 46.88
CA ASN A 337 14.63 -29.57 45.51
C ASN A 337 13.17 -29.82 45.11
N TYR A 338 12.94 -29.89 43.80
CA TYR A 338 11.69 -30.31 43.20
C TYR A 338 11.99 -31.27 42.06
N ASP A 339 11.46 -32.49 42.14
CA ASP A 339 11.57 -33.51 41.09
C ASP A 339 10.59 -33.19 39.96
N THR A 340 11.13 -32.80 38.79
CA THR A 340 10.33 -32.49 37.60
C THR A 340 9.91 -33.78 36.89
N SER A 341 8.96 -33.68 35.98
CA SER A 341 8.34 -34.86 35.35
C SER A 341 9.22 -35.58 34.33
N ASP A 342 10.27 -34.94 33.81
CA ASP A 342 11.23 -35.50 32.84
C ASP A 342 12.64 -34.89 33.06
N TYR A 343 13.47 -34.82 32.02
CA TYR A 343 14.85 -34.34 32.11
C TYR A 343 14.97 -32.81 32.12
N ALA A 344 15.44 -32.25 33.23
CA ALA A 344 15.67 -30.81 33.37
C ALA A 344 16.99 -30.34 32.73
N PHE A 345 16.92 -29.50 31.69
CA PHE A 345 18.09 -28.98 30.95
C PHE A 345 18.43 -27.52 31.25
N GLY A 346 17.42 -26.65 31.24
CA GLY A 346 17.56 -25.21 31.40
C GLY A 346 16.70 -24.70 32.55
N VAL A 347 17.17 -23.67 33.25
CA VAL A 347 16.40 -23.02 34.32
C VAL A 347 16.59 -21.50 34.28
N GLN A 348 15.49 -20.77 34.41
CA GLN A 348 15.50 -19.36 34.76
C GLN A 348 14.53 -19.06 35.91
N VAL A 349 14.97 -18.24 36.84
CA VAL A 349 14.27 -17.73 38.01
C VAL A 349 13.90 -16.28 37.74
N VAL A 350 12.60 -15.99 37.82
CA VAL A 350 12.04 -14.64 37.75
C VAL A 350 11.05 -14.45 38.89
N GLY A 351 11.37 -13.52 39.79
CA GLY A 351 10.59 -13.29 40.99
C GLY A 351 10.56 -14.52 41.90
N ASN A 352 9.35 -15.06 42.13
CA ASN A 352 9.13 -16.20 43.02
C ASN A 352 9.01 -17.55 42.27
N TYR A 353 9.33 -17.59 40.98
CA TYR A 353 9.17 -18.80 40.16
C TYR A 353 10.48 -19.20 39.50
N ALA A 354 10.74 -20.51 39.46
CA ALA A 354 11.73 -21.15 38.61
C ALA A 354 11.01 -21.79 37.42
N TYR A 355 11.42 -21.41 36.22
CA TYR A 355 10.93 -21.91 34.94
C TYR A 355 11.97 -22.89 34.42
N VAL A 356 11.58 -24.15 34.26
CA VAL A 356 12.47 -25.25 33.90
C VAL A 356 12.05 -25.83 32.56
N ALA A 357 13.00 -25.87 31.61
CA ALA A 357 12.87 -26.61 30.37
C ALA A 357 13.14 -28.09 30.65
N ASP A 358 12.10 -28.91 30.53
CA ASP A 358 12.01 -30.26 31.10
C ASP A 358 11.75 -31.33 30.02
N GLY A 359 12.59 -31.37 28.98
CA GLY A 359 12.54 -32.44 27.98
C GLY A 359 11.18 -32.55 27.28
N TYR A 360 10.60 -33.76 27.23
CA TYR A 360 9.30 -33.99 26.60
C TYR A 360 8.11 -33.56 27.49
N SER A 361 8.35 -33.11 28.72
CA SER A 361 7.30 -32.50 29.56
C SER A 361 7.13 -30.99 29.30
N GLY A 362 7.94 -30.42 28.40
CA GLY A 362 7.92 -29.02 28.03
C GLY A 362 8.39 -28.07 29.13
N LEU A 363 7.57 -27.07 29.44
CA LEU A 363 7.86 -26.04 30.44
C LEU A 363 7.21 -26.38 31.79
N GLN A 364 8.02 -26.48 32.85
CA GLN A 364 7.52 -26.55 34.23
C GLN A 364 7.79 -25.25 34.99
N ILE A 365 6.76 -24.75 35.69
CA ILE A 365 6.84 -23.55 36.51
C ILE A 365 6.75 -23.97 37.97
N ILE A 366 7.81 -23.75 38.74
CA ILE A 366 7.94 -24.13 40.15
C ILE A 366 7.91 -22.88 41.02
N ASP A 367 7.00 -22.82 41.98
CA ASP A 367 6.94 -21.80 43.03
C ASP A 367 8.07 -22.05 44.03
N ILE A 368 9.00 -21.09 44.11
CA ILE A 368 10.18 -21.11 44.96
C ILE A 368 10.10 -20.03 46.05
N SER A 369 8.92 -19.46 46.30
CA SER A 369 8.71 -18.48 47.38
C SER A 369 9.15 -19.02 48.75
N ASN A 370 9.09 -20.34 48.93
CA ASN A 370 9.81 -21.06 49.97
C ASN A 370 10.86 -22.00 49.35
N PRO A 371 12.15 -21.61 49.30
CA PRO A 371 13.20 -22.40 48.65
C PRO A 371 13.53 -23.71 49.39
N THR A 372 13.00 -23.94 50.59
CA THR A 372 13.16 -25.23 51.30
C THR A 372 12.16 -26.29 50.86
N THR A 373 11.00 -25.87 50.33
CA THR A 373 9.92 -26.74 49.88
C THR A 373 9.29 -26.17 48.61
N PRO A 374 10.03 -26.15 47.49
CA PRO A 374 9.49 -25.69 46.22
C PRO A 374 8.29 -26.56 45.78
N THR A 375 7.33 -25.96 45.11
CA THR A 375 6.09 -26.64 44.68
C THR A 375 5.73 -26.32 43.24
N LEU A 376 5.20 -27.28 42.49
CA LEU A 376 4.70 -27.03 41.14
C LEU A 376 3.60 -25.97 41.14
N LYS A 377 3.76 -24.99 40.25
CA LYS A 377 2.78 -23.93 40.00
C LYS A 377 1.94 -24.22 38.75
N GLY A 378 2.57 -24.65 37.67
CA GLY A 378 1.92 -24.93 36.39
C GLY A 378 2.85 -25.68 35.43
N ILE A 379 2.25 -26.27 34.39
CA ILE A 379 2.95 -27.03 33.33
C ILE A 379 2.39 -26.58 31.98
N TYR A 380 3.26 -26.45 30.98
CA TYR A 380 2.88 -26.41 29.59
C TYR A 380 3.65 -27.48 28.81
N ASP A 381 2.92 -28.41 28.21
CA ASP A 381 3.48 -29.46 27.34
C ASP A 381 3.78 -28.86 25.96
N THR A 382 5.07 -28.62 25.67
CA THR A 382 5.51 -28.12 24.36
C THR A 382 5.55 -29.25 23.33
N SER A 383 5.49 -28.94 22.05
CA SER A 383 5.34 -29.97 21.00
C SER A 383 6.59 -30.82 20.76
N GLY A 384 7.75 -30.36 21.23
CA GLY A 384 9.06 -30.95 20.99
C GLY A 384 9.79 -31.34 22.28
N PHE A 385 11.10 -31.08 22.29
CA PHE A 385 11.99 -31.45 23.39
C PHE A 385 12.63 -30.19 23.97
N ALA A 386 12.11 -29.72 25.09
CA ALA A 386 12.51 -28.46 25.72
C ALA A 386 13.93 -28.55 26.30
N ARG A 387 14.84 -27.72 25.78
CA ARG A 387 16.27 -27.71 26.15
C ARG A 387 16.71 -26.46 26.89
N ASP A 388 16.11 -25.31 26.57
CA ASP A 388 16.46 -24.05 27.21
C ASP A 388 15.24 -23.14 27.29
N VAL A 389 15.26 -22.22 28.26
CA VAL A 389 14.15 -21.29 28.47
C VAL A 389 14.67 -19.92 28.87
N GLN A 390 14.11 -18.88 28.26
CA GLN A 390 14.21 -17.52 28.76
C GLN A 390 12.84 -16.89 29.00
N VAL A 391 12.65 -16.27 30.15
CA VAL A 391 11.49 -15.48 30.53
C VAL A 391 11.78 -14.00 30.36
N VAL A 392 10.95 -13.33 29.55
CA VAL A 392 10.96 -11.88 29.34
C VAL A 392 9.53 -11.35 29.42
N GLY A 393 9.28 -10.47 30.39
CA GLY A 393 7.93 -9.95 30.65
C GLY A 393 6.95 -11.06 31.04
N ASN A 394 5.88 -11.21 30.24
CA ASN A 394 4.82 -12.19 30.46
C ASN A 394 4.98 -13.48 29.64
N TYR A 395 6.13 -13.68 28.98
CA TYR A 395 6.35 -14.81 28.09
C TYR A 395 7.57 -15.62 28.51
N ALA A 396 7.45 -16.94 28.38
CA ALA A 396 8.56 -17.89 28.41
C ALA A 396 8.85 -18.35 26.98
N TYR A 397 10.06 -18.11 26.52
CA TYR A 397 10.58 -18.49 25.22
C TYR A 397 11.38 -19.77 25.40
N VAL A 398 10.92 -20.86 24.81
CA VAL A 398 11.47 -22.21 24.99
C VAL A 398 12.10 -22.67 23.69
N ALA A 399 13.39 -23.03 23.74
CA ALA A 399 14.07 -23.74 22.67
C ALA A 399 13.68 -25.22 22.75
N ASP A 400 12.90 -25.70 21.77
CA ASP A 400 12.11 -26.93 21.86
C ASP A 400 12.55 -28.02 20.86
N GLY A 401 13.84 -28.07 20.53
CA GLY A 401 14.40 -29.04 19.60
C GLY A 401 13.82 -28.88 18.20
N LEU A 402 13.31 -29.96 17.59
CA LEU A 402 12.76 -29.96 16.23
C LEU A 402 11.41 -29.23 16.10
N SER A 403 10.86 -28.70 17.19
CA SER A 403 9.69 -27.81 17.16
C SER A 403 10.09 -26.32 17.18
N GLY A 404 11.38 -26.03 17.04
CA GLY A 404 11.94 -24.68 17.00
C GLY A 404 11.70 -23.88 18.27
N LEU A 405 11.31 -22.61 18.11
CA LEU A 405 11.02 -21.69 19.20
C LEU A 405 9.54 -21.75 19.58
N GLN A 406 9.25 -22.04 20.85
CA GLN A 406 7.90 -21.99 21.41
C GLN A 406 7.76 -20.78 22.35
N ILE A 407 6.71 -19.96 22.16
CA ILE A 407 6.44 -18.76 22.97
C ILE A 407 5.23 -19.04 23.84
N ILE A 408 5.43 -19.16 25.15
CA ILE A 408 4.38 -19.52 26.11
C ILE A 408 3.98 -18.28 26.92
N ASP A 409 2.69 -17.93 26.91
CA ASP A 409 2.12 -16.92 27.78
C ASP A 409 2.03 -17.47 29.21
N ILE A 410 2.75 -16.81 30.12
CA ILE A 410 2.87 -17.14 31.54
C ILE A 410 2.25 -16.05 32.43
N SER A 411 1.46 -15.14 31.87
CA SER A 411 0.72 -14.11 32.63
C SER A 411 -0.14 -14.73 33.74
N ASN A 412 -0.64 -15.94 33.51
CA ASN A 412 -1.15 -16.83 34.55
C ASN A 412 -0.23 -18.07 34.69
N PRO A 413 0.69 -18.10 35.66
CA PRO A 413 1.64 -19.20 35.82
C PRO A 413 1.00 -20.52 36.28
N THR A 414 -0.30 -20.53 36.63
CA THR A 414 -1.02 -21.77 36.95
C THR A 414 -1.61 -22.47 35.73
N THR A 415 -1.83 -21.72 34.64
CA THR A 415 -2.41 -22.21 33.39
C THR A 415 -1.69 -21.54 32.22
N PRO A 416 -0.40 -21.83 32.02
CA PRO A 416 0.34 -21.31 30.87
C PRO A 416 -0.30 -21.76 29.54
N THR A 417 -0.17 -20.96 28.49
CA THR A 417 -0.76 -21.26 27.17
C THR A 417 0.19 -20.89 26.05
N LEU A 418 0.23 -21.65 24.95
CA LEU A 418 0.99 -21.27 23.76
C LEU A 418 0.46 -19.97 23.18
N LYS A 419 1.37 -19.01 23.00
CA LYS A 419 1.10 -17.73 22.35
C LYS A 419 1.39 -17.80 20.86
N GLY A 420 2.48 -18.45 20.47
CA GLY A 420 2.93 -18.65 19.09
C GLY A 420 4.17 -19.52 19.05
N ASN A 421 4.57 -19.93 17.85
CA ASN A 421 5.77 -20.73 17.62
C ASN A 421 6.42 -20.37 16.28
N TYR A 422 7.71 -20.64 16.16
CA TYR A 422 8.45 -20.58 14.91
C TYR A 422 9.23 -21.88 14.73
N ASP A 423 8.97 -22.61 13.65
CA ASP A 423 9.69 -23.83 13.29
C ASP A 423 11.04 -23.44 12.67
N THR A 424 12.12 -23.63 13.43
CA THR A 424 13.48 -23.32 12.97
C THR A 424 13.99 -24.42 12.02
N SER A 425 14.99 -24.12 11.20
CA SER A 425 15.47 -25.06 10.18
C SER A 425 16.24 -26.26 10.75
N GLY A 426 16.71 -26.15 11.99
CA GLY A 426 17.44 -27.15 12.73
C GLY A 426 16.74 -27.57 14.02
N GLY A 427 17.54 -27.94 15.02
CA GLY A 427 17.02 -28.26 16.35
C GLY A 427 17.36 -27.15 17.32
N ALA A 428 16.36 -26.44 17.82
CA ALA A 428 16.55 -25.34 18.77
C ALA A 428 17.07 -25.88 20.11
N ILE A 429 18.24 -25.39 20.54
CA ILE A 429 18.91 -25.86 21.77
C ILE A 429 19.05 -24.74 22.78
N GLY A 430 19.50 -23.56 22.37
CA GLY A 430 19.69 -22.40 23.23
C GLY A 430 18.90 -21.21 22.73
N VAL A 431 18.39 -20.38 23.64
CA VAL A 431 17.64 -19.18 23.27
C VAL A 431 18.05 -17.98 24.11
N GLN A 432 18.21 -16.83 23.46
CA GLN A 432 18.17 -15.55 24.15
C GLN A 432 17.27 -14.54 23.42
N VAL A 433 16.40 -13.88 24.16
CA VAL A 433 15.61 -12.72 23.77
C VAL A 433 16.31 -11.43 24.16
N VAL A 434 16.52 -10.56 23.17
CA VAL A 434 16.99 -9.18 23.34
C VAL A 434 16.11 -8.26 22.51
N GLY A 435 15.43 -7.31 23.17
CA GLY A 435 14.48 -6.41 22.52
C GLY A 435 13.33 -7.20 21.87
N ASN A 436 13.14 -6.99 20.57
CA ASN A 436 12.10 -7.64 19.75
C ASN A 436 12.57 -8.92 19.05
N TYR A 437 13.75 -9.43 19.36
CA TYR A 437 14.31 -10.59 18.67
C TYR A 437 14.64 -11.73 19.62
N ALA A 438 14.31 -12.95 19.20
CA ALA A 438 14.80 -14.18 19.78
C ALA A 438 15.96 -14.73 18.93
N TYR A 439 17.11 -14.86 19.55
CA TYR A 439 18.32 -15.46 19.00
C TYR A 439 18.36 -16.91 19.45
N VAL A 440 18.29 -17.84 18.50
CA VAL A 440 18.19 -19.28 18.74
C VAL A 440 19.44 -19.96 18.20
N ALA A 441 20.17 -20.65 19.07
CA ALA A 441 21.19 -21.61 18.66
C ALA A 441 20.49 -22.89 18.22
N ASP A 442 20.60 -23.22 16.93
CA ASP A 442 19.71 -24.14 16.22
C ASP A 442 20.45 -25.38 15.67
N GLY A 443 21.46 -25.85 16.40
CA GLY A 443 22.27 -27.00 16.01
C GLY A 443 23.00 -26.75 14.68
N TYR A 444 22.84 -27.65 13.71
CA TYR A 444 23.48 -27.55 12.38
C TYR A 444 22.96 -26.41 11.49
N SER A 445 21.91 -25.70 11.92
CA SER A 445 21.44 -24.49 11.24
C SER A 445 22.06 -23.20 11.80
N GLY A 446 23.03 -23.32 12.72
CA GLY A 446 23.75 -22.21 13.31
C GLY A 446 22.86 -21.30 14.17
N LEU A 447 22.99 -19.99 13.96
CA LEU A 447 22.22 -18.97 14.66
C LEU A 447 21.01 -18.54 13.84
N GLN A 448 19.81 -18.67 14.41
CA GLN A 448 18.57 -18.13 13.85
C GLN A 448 18.16 -16.88 14.63
N ILE A 449 17.76 -15.82 13.94
CA ILE A 449 17.30 -14.54 14.52
C ILE A 449 15.84 -14.35 14.13
N ILE A 450 14.96 -14.48 15.11
CA ILE A 450 13.51 -14.52 14.92
C ILE A 450 12.92 -13.23 15.47
N ASP A 451 12.19 -12.50 14.64
CA ASP A 451 11.39 -11.35 15.06
C ASP A 451 10.18 -11.85 15.86
N ILE A 452 10.09 -11.39 17.10
CA ILE A 452 9.05 -11.73 18.07
C ILE A 452 8.26 -10.49 18.49
N SER A 453 8.37 -9.37 17.75
CA SER A 453 7.56 -8.17 17.97
C SER A 453 6.06 -8.49 17.97
N ASN A 454 5.64 -9.47 17.15
CA ASN A 454 4.36 -10.14 17.25
C ASN A 454 4.53 -11.60 17.74
N PRO A 455 4.34 -11.88 19.05
CA PRO A 455 4.56 -13.21 19.60
C PRO A 455 3.54 -14.26 19.16
N THR A 456 2.44 -13.89 18.48
CA THR A 456 1.51 -14.88 17.89
C THR A 456 1.94 -15.40 16.54
N THR A 457 2.75 -14.64 15.80
CA THR A 457 3.21 -14.95 14.45
C THR A 457 4.67 -14.53 14.31
N PRO A 458 5.59 -15.17 15.04
CA PRO A 458 7.02 -14.88 14.91
C PRO A 458 7.52 -15.18 13.49
N THR A 459 8.52 -14.44 13.02
CA THR A 459 9.07 -14.58 11.66
C THR A 459 10.59 -14.60 11.66
N LEU A 460 11.22 -15.30 10.71
CA LEU A 460 12.68 -15.26 10.58
C LEU A 460 13.13 -13.92 10.02
N LYS A 461 14.04 -13.26 10.74
CA LYS A 461 14.62 -11.98 10.35
C LYS A 461 16.03 -12.12 9.75
N GLY A 462 16.79 -13.11 10.21
CA GLY A 462 18.12 -13.40 9.71
C GLY A 462 18.65 -14.71 10.25
N ASN A 463 19.67 -15.27 9.60
CA ASN A 463 20.36 -16.45 10.10
C ASN A 463 21.85 -16.37 9.77
N TYR A 464 22.65 -17.11 10.54
CA TYR A 464 24.07 -17.28 10.28
C TYR A 464 24.45 -18.74 10.49
N ASP A 465 24.86 -19.40 9.42
CA ASP A 465 25.39 -20.76 9.46
C ASP A 465 26.75 -20.76 10.17
N THR A 466 26.79 -21.32 11.38
CA THR A 466 28.03 -21.41 12.17
C THR A 466 28.92 -22.53 11.62
N SER A 467 30.13 -22.67 12.16
CA SER A 467 31.09 -23.62 11.58
C SER A 467 30.77 -25.07 11.93
N ASP A 468 29.99 -25.30 12.99
CA ASP A 468 29.55 -26.60 13.46
C ASP A 468 28.15 -26.51 14.13
N PHE A 469 27.93 -27.25 15.22
CA PHE A 469 26.64 -27.41 15.87
C PHE A 469 26.42 -26.34 16.95
N ALA A 470 25.59 -25.33 16.68
CA ALA A 470 25.29 -24.27 17.64
C ALA A 470 24.44 -24.76 18.83
N VAL A 471 24.95 -24.63 20.05
CA VAL A 471 24.32 -25.15 21.28
C VAL A 471 23.85 -24.03 22.21
N GLY A 472 24.63 -22.97 22.35
CA GLY A 472 24.33 -21.87 23.27
C GLY A 472 24.57 -20.52 22.62
N VAL A 473 23.78 -19.52 22.98
CA VAL A 473 23.92 -18.16 22.45
C VAL A 473 23.81 -17.14 23.59
N GLN A 474 24.64 -16.11 23.53
CA GLN A 474 24.38 -14.87 24.23
C GLN A 474 24.64 -13.63 23.36
N VAL A 475 23.72 -12.69 23.30
CA VAL A 475 23.83 -11.38 22.68
C VAL A 475 24.21 -10.33 23.73
N VAL A 476 25.29 -9.60 23.46
CA VAL A 476 25.75 -8.45 24.24
C VAL A 476 26.18 -7.32 23.31
N GLY A 477 25.51 -6.17 23.42
CA GLY A 477 25.69 -5.07 22.48
C GLY A 477 25.39 -5.55 21.07
N ASN A 478 26.30 -5.27 20.14
CA ASN A 478 26.15 -5.55 18.71
C ASN A 478 26.50 -7.00 18.30
N TYR A 479 26.84 -7.88 19.25
CA TYR A 479 27.39 -9.20 18.95
C TYR A 479 26.60 -10.32 19.60
N ALA A 480 26.35 -11.37 18.81
CA ALA A 480 25.91 -12.68 19.28
C ALA A 480 27.14 -13.59 19.45
N TYR A 481 27.32 -14.11 20.65
CA TYR A 481 28.37 -15.03 21.04
C TYR A 481 27.75 -16.42 21.07
N VAL A 482 28.19 -17.31 20.18
CA VAL A 482 27.62 -18.64 20.01
C VAL A 482 28.63 -19.70 20.41
N ALA A 483 28.25 -20.59 21.33
CA ALA A 483 28.97 -21.81 21.64
C ALA A 483 28.62 -22.84 20.56
N ASP A 484 29.60 -23.20 19.74
CA ASP A 484 29.46 -23.92 18.48
C ASP A 484 30.16 -25.29 18.52
N TYR A 485 29.91 -26.04 19.59
CA TYR A 485 30.38 -27.41 19.78
C TYR A 485 31.90 -27.58 19.56
N GLU A 486 32.37 -28.31 18.53
CA GLU A 486 33.82 -28.50 18.27
C GLU A 486 34.49 -27.26 17.67
N SER A 487 33.73 -26.28 17.18
CA SER A 487 34.25 -25.01 16.65
C SER A 487 34.43 -23.91 17.71
N GLY A 488 34.20 -24.24 18.98
CA GLY A 488 34.43 -23.34 20.12
C GLY A 488 33.47 -22.14 20.17
N LEU A 489 34.01 -20.94 20.28
CA LEU A 489 33.26 -19.68 20.35
C LEU A 489 33.22 -18.97 18.99
N GLN A 490 32.03 -18.72 18.46
CA GLN A 490 31.79 -17.88 17.30
C GLN A 490 31.22 -16.51 17.74
N ILE A 491 31.72 -15.41 17.18
CA ILE A 491 31.25 -14.05 17.46
C ILE A 491 30.65 -13.48 16.19
N ILE A 492 29.35 -13.25 16.17
CA ILE A 492 28.56 -12.85 15.00
C ILE A 492 28.10 -11.40 15.20
N ASP A 493 28.32 -10.56 14.20
CA ASP A 493 27.82 -9.19 14.15
C ASP A 493 26.32 -9.21 13.86
N VAL A 494 25.56 -8.73 14.84
CA VAL A 494 24.09 -8.64 14.84
C VAL A 494 23.64 -7.19 15.11
N SER A 495 24.51 -6.21 14.86
CA SER A 495 24.26 -4.78 15.12
C SER A 495 22.97 -4.23 14.50
N GLU A 496 22.50 -4.82 13.41
CA GLU A 496 21.26 -4.46 12.72
C GLU A 496 19.99 -4.95 13.43
N PHE A 497 20.12 -5.86 14.39
CA PHE A 497 19.03 -6.41 15.19
C PHE A 497 19.03 -5.87 16.62
N THR A 498 19.91 -4.92 16.93
CA THR A 498 20.08 -4.34 18.26
C THR A 498 19.77 -2.86 18.20
N ASN A 499 18.92 -2.36 19.10
CA ASN A 499 18.51 -0.97 19.13
C ASN A 499 19.72 -0.01 19.23
N GLN A 500 19.85 0.89 18.27
CA GLN A 500 20.86 1.92 18.12
C GLN A 500 20.29 3.28 18.55
N ALA A 501 21.15 4.17 19.03
CA ALA A 501 20.67 5.49 19.44
C ALA A 501 20.27 6.34 18.22
N PRO A 502 19.29 7.25 18.38
CA PRO A 502 18.98 8.21 17.33
C PRO A 502 20.21 9.03 16.93
N THR A 503 20.27 9.41 15.66
CA THR A 503 21.43 10.12 15.09
C THR A 503 21.13 11.57 14.74
N ASN A 504 19.84 11.92 14.57
CA ASN A 504 19.44 13.29 14.23
C ASN A 504 18.06 13.65 14.77
N LEU A 505 17.84 14.95 14.97
CA LEU A 505 16.55 15.52 15.33
C LEU A 505 16.28 16.76 14.47
N THR A 506 15.20 16.71 13.71
CA THR A 506 14.77 17.81 12.85
C THR A 506 13.41 18.33 13.30
N LEU A 507 13.11 19.56 12.92
CA LEU A 507 11.82 20.20 13.13
C LEU A 507 11.30 20.62 11.77
N SER A 508 10.07 20.26 11.43
CA SER A 508 9.48 20.51 10.10
C SER A 508 9.53 21.98 9.69
N THR A 509 9.38 22.87 10.66
CA THR A 509 9.31 24.32 10.50
C THR A 509 9.97 24.96 11.71
N SER A 510 10.98 25.80 11.47
CA SER A 510 11.74 26.50 12.52
C SER A 510 11.36 27.98 12.62
N THR A 511 10.19 28.35 12.13
CA THR A 511 9.64 29.70 12.22
C THR A 511 8.20 29.68 12.69
N ILE A 512 7.78 30.74 13.36
CA ILE A 512 6.39 30.95 13.75
C ILE A 512 6.04 32.42 13.54
N ALA A 513 4.85 32.71 13.03
CA ALA A 513 4.35 34.07 12.96
C ALA A 513 4.23 34.71 14.34
N GLU A 514 4.37 36.02 14.43
CA GLU A 514 4.05 36.74 15.66
C GLU A 514 2.54 36.77 15.94
N ASN A 515 2.16 37.31 17.11
CA ASN A 515 0.78 37.47 17.56
C ASN A 515 -0.04 36.16 17.66
N GLN A 516 0.61 35.01 17.44
CA GLN A 516 -0.03 33.71 17.56
C GLN A 516 -0.39 33.40 19.01
N ALA A 517 -1.57 32.81 19.20
CA ALA A 517 -2.06 32.42 20.52
C ALA A 517 -1.11 31.42 21.21
N ILE A 518 -1.17 31.39 22.54
CA ILE A 518 -0.46 30.38 23.33
C ILE A 518 -0.97 28.98 22.94
N GLY A 519 -0.04 28.07 22.63
CA GLY A 519 -0.34 26.70 22.23
C GLY A 519 -0.29 26.46 20.72
N THR A 520 -0.02 27.49 19.91
CA THR A 520 0.20 27.35 18.46
C THR A 520 1.38 26.41 18.17
N VAL A 521 1.22 25.54 17.18
CA VAL A 521 2.26 24.61 16.74
C VAL A 521 3.31 25.36 15.93
N VAL A 522 4.58 25.26 16.35
CA VAL A 522 5.73 25.78 15.59
C VAL A 522 6.10 24.80 14.48
N GLY A 523 6.15 23.51 14.81
CA GLY A 523 6.49 22.44 13.87
C GLY A 523 6.43 21.06 14.53
N ASN A 524 6.50 20.03 13.70
CA ASN A 524 6.57 18.63 14.13
C ASN A 524 8.04 18.21 14.19
N LEU A 525 8.42 17.60 15.31
CA LEU A 525 9.71 16.98 15.52
C LEU A 525 9.73 15.64 14.81
N THR A 526 10.85 15.38 14.14
CA THR A 526 11.13 14.12 13.46
C THR A 526 12.53 13.66 13.84
N THR A 527 12.71 12.35 13.93
CA THR A 527 13.96 11.74 14.34
C THR A 527 14.52 10.91 13.21
N THR A 528 15.82 11.02 12.98
CA THR A 528 16.55 10.06 12.15
C THR A 528 17.18 9.06 13.09
N ASP A 529 16.82 7.81 12.90
CA ASP A 529 17.30 6.69 13.67
C ASP A 529 17.79 5.61 12.71
N PRO A 530 18.93 4.96 12.99
CA PRO A 530 19.33 3.76 12.25
C PRO A 530 18.29 2.64 12.30
N ASP A 531 17.46 2.58 13.35
CA ASP A 531 16.43 1.57 13.53
C ASP A 531 15.13 1.99 12.82
N THR A 532 14.81 1.29 11.73
CA THR A 532 13.61 1.60 10.94
C THR A 532 12.34 1.14 11.64
N GLY A 533 11.38 2.05 11.83
CA GLY A 533 10.06 1.76 12.43
C GLY A 533 9.95 2.07 13.92
N ASP A 534 11.02 2.60 14.51
CA ASP A 534 11.03 2.99 15.92
C ASP A 534 10.02 4.09 16.27
N THR A 535 9.50 4.01 17.49
CA THR A 535 8.65 5.05 18.05
C THR A 535 9.47 6.01 18.90
N PHE A 536 9.24 7.31 18.74
CA PHE A 536 10.07 8.33 19.38
C PHE A 536 9.28 9.17 20.38
N THR A 537 9.93 9.49 21.49
CA THR A 537 9.44 10.46 22.49
C THR A 537 10.33 11.69 22.53
N TYR A 538 9.72 12.86 22.74
CA TYR A 538 10.39 14.15 22.67
C TYR A 538 10.28 14.92 23.98
N SER A 539 11.38 15.56 24.41
CA SER A 539 11.39 16.39 25.63
C SER A 539 12.34 17.58 25.56
N LEU A 540 12.02 18.65 26.28
CA LEU A 540 12.91 19.80 26.47
C LEU A 540 13.88 19.51 27.62
N VAL A 541 15.18 19.67 27.37
CA VAL A 541 16.25 19.30 28.32
C VAL A 541 17.18 20.49 28.61
N THR A 542 17.84 20.46 29.78
CA THR A 542 18.81 21.50 30.17
C THR A 542 20.16 21.31 29.46
N GLY A 543 20.89 22.39 29.20
CA GLY A 543 22.22 22.34 28.60
C GLY A 543 22.54 23.58 27.77
N ILE A 544 23.61 23.52 26.98
CA ILE A 544 23.93 24.57 26.00
C ILE A 544 22.80 24.63 24.95
N GLY A 545 22.27 25.84 24.70
CA GLY A 545 21.15 26.07 23.77
C GLY A 545 19.75 26.03 24.39
N ALA A 546 19.63 25.87 25.71
CA ALA A 546 18.34 25.74 26.40
C ALA A 546 17.77 27.08 26.96
N THR A 547 18.24 28.24 26.48
CA THR A 547 17.95 29.56 27.08
C THR A 547 16.47 29.92 27.05
N ASP A 548 15.76 29.50 26.01
CA ASP A 548 14.35 29.86 25.77
C ASP A 548 13.39 28.68 25.97
N ASN A 549 13.83 27.55 26.56
CA ASN A 549 12.96 26.39 26.81
C ASN A 549 11.67 26.75 27.58
N SER A 550 11.69 27.81 28.40
CA SER A 550 10.55 28.21 29.24
C SER A 550 9.35 28.77 28.47
N VAL A 551 9.55 29.26 27.24
CA VAL A 551 8.48 29.83 26.39
C VAL A 551 7.94 28.84 25.34
N PHE A 552 8.34 27.56 25.43
CA PHE A 552 7.85 26.48 24.58
C PHE A 552 7.36 25.28 25.40
N THR A 553 6.60 24.41 24.76
CA THR A 553 6.20 23.10 25.29
C THR A 553 6.16 22.06 24.16
N ILE A 554 6.23 20.78 24.51
CA ILE A 554 6.13 19.67 23.55
C ILE A 554 4.93 18.82 23.93
N SER A 555 4.06 18.54 22.95
CA SER A 555 2.92 17.64 23.08
C SER A 555 3.01 16.61 21.97
N ASN A 556 3.20 15.33 22.31
CA ASN A 556 3.55 14.27 21.37
C ASN A 556 4.84 14.63 20.61
N ASN A 557 4.78 14.76 19.29
CA ASN A 557 5.89 15.24 18.46
C ASN A 557 5.79 16.72 18.09
N GLN A 558 4.83 17.48 18.61
CA GLN A 558 4.64 18.88 18.23
C GLN A 558 5.33 19.82 19.20
N LEU A 559 6.20 20.70 18.68
CA LEU A 559 6.69 21.85 19.42
C LEU A 559 5.62 22.96 19.38
N LYS A 560 5.20 23.46 20.54
CA LYS A 560 4.15 24.48 20.69
C LYS A 560 4.62 25.70 21.48
N THR A 561 4.05 26.85 21.18
CA THR A 561 4.30 28.10 21.91
C THR A 561 3.70 28.06 23.32
N LYS A 562 4.35 28.72 24.27
CA LYS A 562 3.86 28.94 25.64
C LYS A 562 3.70 30.43 25.98
N ALA A 563 3.99 31.30 25.01
CA ALA A 563 3.84 32.74 25.07
C ALA A 563 3.35 33.25 23.70
N VAL A 564 2.82 34.47 23.67
CA VAL A 564 2.61 35.22 22.43
C VAL A 564 3.92 35.90 22.09
N PHE A 565 4.36 35.78 20.83
CA PHE A 565 5.59 36.39 20.35
C PHE A 565 5.30 37.69 19.62
N ASP A 566 6.26 38.60 19.68
CA ASP A 566 6.26 39.95 19.11
C ASP A 566 7.62 40.05 18.38
N PHE A 567 7.57 40.31 17.07
CA PHE A 567 8.76 40.31 16.21
C PHE A 567 9.71 41.45 16.58
N GLU A 568 9.19 42.64 16.87
CA GLU A 568 9.95 43.83 17.28
C GLU A 568 10.67 43.62 18.61
N ALA A 569 10.10 42.83 19.51
CA ALA A 569 10.68 42.56 20.82
C ALA A 569 11.84 41.55 20.76
N LYS A 570 11.66 40.42 20.07
CA LYS A 570 12.68 39.37 19.90
C LYS A 570 12.29 38.43 18.76
N ASN A 571 13.09 38.44 17.69
CA ASN A 571 12.81 37.67 16.47
C ASN A 571 13.47 36.27 16.39
N SER A 572 14.20 35.82 17.43
CA SER A 572 14.85 34.50 17.42
C SER A 572 15.04 33.91 18.82
N TYR A 573 14.71 32.62 18.98
CA TYR A 573 14.73 31.88 20.24
C TYR A 573 15.56 30.59 20.12
N SER A 574 16.26 30.19 21.19
CA SER A 574 17.07 28.96 21.20
C SER A 574 16.56 27.97 22.25
N ILE A 575 16.29 26.73 21.80
CA ILE A 575 15.83 25.62 22.65
C ILE A 575 16.72 24.38 22.50
N ARG A 576 16.70 23.49 23.50
CA ARG A 576 17.38 22.19 23.46
C ARG A 576 16.39 21.05 23.63
N VAL A 577 16.34 20.16 22.64
CA VAL A 577 15.37 19.06 22.55
C VAL A 577 16.10 17.72 22.58
N ARG A 578 15.54 16.75 23.29
CA ARG A 578 15.92 15.33 23.28
C ARG A 578 14.87 14.54 22.50
N THR A 579 15.32 13.64 21.64
CA THR A 579 14.53 12.50 21.14
C THR A 579 15.03 11.21 21.79
N THR A 580 14.12 10.31 22.12
CA THR A 580 14.39 9.02 22.72
C THR A 580 13.62 7.96 21.95
N ASP A 581 14.34 6.94 21.48
CA ASP A 581 13.80 5.82 20.70
C ASP A 581 13.00 4.83 21.57
N GLN A 582 12.51 3.75 20.96
CA GLN A 582 11.73 2.76 21.67
C GLN A 582 12.58 1.93 22.65
N GLY A 583 13.87 1.73 22.34
CA GLY A 583 14.85 1.10 23.22
C GLY A 583 15.35 1.95 24.38
N GLY A 584 14.96 3.23 24.46
CA GLY A 584 15.34 4.18 25.50
C GLY A 584 16.69 4.87 25.30
N LEU A 585 17.38 4.65 24.16
CA LEU A 585 18.55 5.45 23.81
C LEU A 585 18.10 6.81 23.24
N PHE A 586 19.00 7.80 23.26
CA PHE A 586 18.59 9.18 23.00
C PHE A 586 19.63 10.01 22.28
N PHE A 587 19.14 11.04 21.59
CA PHE A 587 19.91 12.10 20.96
C PHE A 587 19.40 13.47 21.38
N GLU A 588 20.30 14.45 21.50
CA GLU A 588 19.94 15.81 21.87
C GLU A 588 20.51 16.84 20.91
N GLN A 589 19.72 17.85 20.58
CA GLN A 589 20.11 18.91 19.67
C GLN A 589 19.59 20.28 20.12
N GLN A 590 20.37 21.32 19.84
CA GLN A 590 19.91 22.70 19.92
C GLN A 590 19.17 23.06 18.63
N LEU A 591 17.97 23.64 18.77
CA LEU A 591 17.19 24.22 17.69
C LEU A 591 17.05 25.73 17.87
N THR A 592 16.98 26.44 16.75
CA THR A 592 16.70 27.88 16.71
C THR A 592 15.34 28.10 16.06
N ILE A 593 14.48 28.86 16.72
CA ILE A 593 13.14 29.22 16.25
C ILE A 593 13.12 30.71 15.89
N GLY A 594 12.84 31.05 14.64
CA GLY A 594 12.60 32.42 14.21
C GLY A 594 11.16 32.84 14.45
N VAL A 595 10.94 34.12 14.72
CA VAL A 595 9.60 34.73 14.61
C VAL A 595 9.55 35.44 13.26
N THR A 596 8.47 35.26 12.52
CA THR A 596 8.22 36.00 11.27
C THR A 596 7.21 37.09 11.52
N ASP A 597 7.55 38.29 11.05
CA ASP A 597 6.68 39.45 10.96
C ASP A 597 5.43 39.12 10.12
N LEU A 598 4.25 39.52 10.57
CA LEU A 598 2.99 39.36 9.85
C LEU A 598 2.59 40.67 9.18
N ASN A 599 2.13 40.59 7.92
CA ASN A 599 1.39 41.68 7.27
C ASN A 599 0.10 41.91 8.05
N ASP A 600 0.06 42.95 8.88
CA ASP A 600 -1.15 43.38 9.56
C ASP A 600 -2.00 44.22 8.59
N ASN A 601 -3.31 43.97 8.50
CA ASN A 601 -4.22 44.76 7.66
C ASN A 601 -4.70 46.00 8.43
N ASP A 602 -4.20 47.17 8.07
CA ASP A 602 -4.55 48.44 8.68
C ASP A 602 -5.78 49.10 8.06
N SER A 603 -6.42 50.01 8.82
CA SER A 603 -7.57 50.76 8.35
C SER A 603 -7.46 52.25 8.70
N PHE A 604 -7.53 53.11 7.68
CA PHE A 604 -7.40 54.56 7.82
C PHE A 604 -8.66 55.28 7.34
N THR A 605 -8.89 56.49 7.86
CA THR A 605 -9.95 57.38 7.39
C THR A 605 -9.41 58.79 7.24
N THR A 606 -9.62 59.39 6.08
CA THR A 606 -9.19 60.78 5.80
C THR A 606 -10.06 61.80 6.56
N THR A 607 -9.53 63.01 6.70
CA THR A 607 -10.16 64.12 7.39
C THR A 607 -10.39 65.30 6.43
N ALA A 608 -11.03 66.37 6.90
CA ALA A 608 -11.20 67.59 6.13
C ALA A 608 -9.93 68.49 6.14
N LEU A 609 -8.78 67.92 6.50
CA LEU A 609 -7.47 68.56 6.53
C LEU A 609 -6.54 67.83 5.56
N GLN A 610 -5.35 68.38 5.31
CA GLN A 610 -4.32 67.68 4.55
C GLN A 610 -3.83 66.46 5.33
N ASP A 611 -3.96 65.29 4.72
CA ASP A 611 -3.52 64.01 5.29
C ASP A 611 -2.28 63.47 4.56
N ILE A 612 -1.43 62.76 5.31
CA ILE A 612 -0.30 61.97 4.79
C ILE A 612 -0.44 60.57 5.37
N ILE A 613 -0.88 59.61 4.55
CA ILE A 613 -1.12 58.22 4.91
C ILE A 613 -0.17 57.32 4.10
N ASN A 614 0.46 56.37 4.79
CA ASN A 614 1.28 55.32 4.20
C ASN A 614 0.96 54.04 4.99
N ALA A 615 0.27 53.10 4.36
CA ALA A 615 -0.20 51.88 5.01
C ALA A 615 0.84 50.74 5.05
N ASP A 616 2.03 50.97 4.45
CA ASP A 616 3.22 50.11 4.55
C ASP A 616 3.05 48.68 3.99
N TYR A 617 2.79 47.65 4.81
CA TYR A 617 2.71 46.24 4.40
C TYR A 617 1.42 45.62 4.98
N GLY A 618 0.50 45.14 4.15
CA GLY A 618 -0.81 44.67 4.59
C GLY A 618 -1.81 44.72 3.43
N ASP A 619 -2.97 44.06 3.56
CA ASP A 619 -4.12 44.34 2.69
C ASP A 619 -4.95 45.44 3.36
N ASP A 620 -4.60 46.70 3.11
CA ASP A 620 -5.05 47.83 3.89
C ASP A 620 -6.35 48.44 3.32
N THR A 621 -7.11 49.12 4.19
CA THR A 621 -8.34 49.82 3.77
C THR A 621 -8.27 51.30 4.12
N ILE A 622 -8.40 52.17 3.11
CA ILE A 622 -8.44 53.62 3.29
C ILE A 622 -9.82 54.12 2.89
N THR A 623 -10.53 54.74 3.83
CA THR A 623 -11.85 55.32 3.60
C THR A 623 -11.78 56.85 3.49
N SER A 624 -12.41 57.41 2.46
CA SER A 624 -12.44 58.85 2.23
C SER A 624 -13.80 59.33 1.71
N THR A 625 -14.06 60.63 1.89
CA THR A 625 -15.14 61.32 1.17
C THR A 625 -14.55 62.14 0.02
N TRP A 626 -15.32 62.34 -1.05
CA TRP A 626 -14.88 63.15 -2.21
C TRP A 626 -14.38 64.54 -1.80
N GLY A 627 -15.03 65.18 -0.82
CA GLY A 627 -14.62 66.49 -0.33
C GLY A 627 -13.32 66.49 0.51
N ASN A 628 -12.99 65.37 1.16
CA ASN A 628 -11.73 65.24 1.90
C ASN A 628 -10.55 65.07 0.94
N LEU A 629 -10.70 64.26 -0.12
CA LEU A 629 -9.65 64.04 -1.13
C LEU A 629 -9.20 65.30 -1.88
N GLN A 630 -9.90 66.44 -1.72
CA GLN A 630 -9.57 67.70 -2.36
C GLN A 630 -8.65 68.60 -1.51
N GLN A 631 -8.04 68.08 -0.43
CA GLN A 631 -7.22 68.86 0.51
C GLN A 631 -5.70 68.78 0.30
N ASN A 632 -5.26 68.33 -0.88
CA ASN A 632 -3.85 68.08 -1.24
C ASN A 632 -3.21 66.93 -0.45
N ASP A 633 -3.94 65.81 -0.34
CA ASP A 633 -3.52 64.66 0.46
C ASP A 633 -2.41 63.86 -0.23
N THR A 634 -1.67 63.10 0.56
CA THR A 634 -0.78 62.04 0.06
C THR A 634 -1.20 60.73 0.68
N ILE A 635 -1.74 59.83 -0.13
CA ILE A 635 -2.29 58.54 0.33
C ILE A 635 -1.56 57.43 -0.42
N LYS A 636 -0.92 56.55 0.32
CA LYS A 636 -0.26 55.36 -0.20
C LYS A 636 -0.87 54.14 0.46
N GLY A 637 -1.30 53.15 -0.33
CA GLY A 637 -1.63 51.80 0.16
C GLY A 637 -0.35 51.17 0.66
N GLY A 638 0.37 50.42 -0.15
CA GLY A 638 1.61 49.85 0.34
C GLY A 638 2.00 48.63 -0.45
N ASN A 639 2.45 47.61 0.27
CA ASN A 639 2.63 46.27 -0.25
C ASN A 639 1.49 45.38 0.25
N GLY A 640 0.70 44.86 -0.67
CA GLY A 640 -0.42 43.98 -0.40
C GLY A 640 -1.53 44.27 -1.40
N THR A 641 -2.76 43.88 -1.09
CA THR A 641 -3.95 44.20 -1.89
C THR A 641 -4.76 45.26 -1.17
N ASP A 642 -4.54 46.52 -1.54
CA ASP A 642 -5.08 47.67 -0.82
C ASP A 642 -6.39 48.15 -1.43
N THR A 643 -7.32 48.56 -0.55
CA THR A 643 -8.66 49.03 -0.91
C THR A 643 -8.84 50.50 -0.61
N LEU A 644 -9.19 51.29 -1.62
CA LEU A 644 -9.62 52.67 -1.48
C LEU A 644 -11.14 52.77 -1.56
N ILE A 645 -11.77 53.22 -0.48
CA ILE A 645 -13.21 53.46 -0.41
C ILE A 645 -13.48 54.95 -0.54
N ILE A 646 -14.29 55.37 -1.52
CA ILE A 646 -14.66 56.78 -1.73
C ILE A 646 -16.18 56.94 -1.72
N SER A 647 -16.66 57.92 -0.95
CA SER A 647 -18.08 58.24 -0.84
C SER A 647 -18.40 59.73 -1.01
N GLY A 648 -19.67 60.07 -1.22
CA GLY A 648 -20.13 61.45 -1.39
C GLY A 648 -20.16 61.88 -2.86
N GLY A 649 -19.81 63.14 -3.17
CA GLY A 649 -19.90 63.67 -4.54
C GLY A 649 -21.29 64.15 -4.93
N THR A 650 -21.43 64.53 -6.20
CA THR A 650 -22.63 65.01 -6.87
C THR A 650 -22.66 64.49 -8.31
N VAL A 651 -23.83 64.51 -8.95
CA VAL A 651 -24.01 64.04 -10.33
C VAL A 651 -23.13 64.71 -11.40
N ASN A 652 -22.43 65.81 -11.06
CA ASN A 652 -21.50 66.49 -11.97
C ASN A 652 -20.03 66.22 -11.64
N ASP A 653 -19.74 65.50 -10.56
CA ASP A 653 -18.38 65.11 -10.20
C ASP A 653 -17.93 63.93 -11.07
N LEU A 654 -16.62 63.90 -11.34
CA LEU A 654 -15.95 62.86 -12.12
C LEU A 654 -14.74 62.36 -11.33
N ILE A 655 -14.63 61.04 -11.20
CA ILE A 655 -13.41 60.37 -10.74
C ILE A 655 -12.76 59.68 -11.93
N SER A 656 -11.49 60.00 -12.21
CA SER A 656 -10.67 59.29 -13.18
C SER A 656 -9.59 58.51 -12.44
N ILE A 657 -9.60 57.19 -12.61
CA ILE A 657 -8.64 56.25 -12.03
C ILE A 657 -7.84 55.59 -13.14
N ASP A 658 -6.51 55.72 -13.08
CA ASP A 658 -5.56 54.97 -13.88
C ASP A 658 -4.73 54.10 -12.94
N ALA A 659 -5.15 52.84 -12.75
CA ALA A 659 -4.51 51.93 -11.82
C ALA A 659 -3.06 51.60 -12.25
N ASN A 660 -2.72 51.73 -13.54
CA ASN A 660 -1.35 51.57 -14.04
C ASN A 660 -0.42 52.73 -13.64
N ASN A 661 -0.96 53.87 -13.20
CA ASN A 661 -0.16 55.01 -12.83
C ASN A 661 0.46 54.81 -11.44
N THR A 662 1.69 54.30 -11.41
CA THR A 662 2.45 54.04 -10.18
C THR A 662 2.86 55.30 -9.39
N THR A 663 2.56 56.49 -9.91
CA THR A 663 2.90 57.77 -9.25
C THR A 663 1.68 58.51 -8.73
N ASN A 664 0.53 58.35 -9.39
CA ASN A 664 -0.74 58.90 -8.96
C ASN A 664 -1.89 58.25 -9.72
N GLN A 665 -2.59 57.32 -9.09
CA GLN A 665 -3.72 56.59 -9.67
C GLN A 665 -4.97 57.45 -9.80
N LEU A 666 -5.11 58.56 -9.05
CA LEU A 666 -6.30 59.44 -9.11
C LEU A 666 -5.95 60.83 -9.66
N ASP A 667 -6.67 61.30 -10.69
CA ASP A 667 -6.51 62.66 -11.23
C ASP A 667 -7.30 63.71 -10.43
N ILE A 668 -6.86 63.98 -9.20
CA ILE A 668 -7.41 65.04 -8.33
C ILE A 668 -6.34 66.14 -8.15
N PRO A 669 -6.64 67.41 -8.49
CA PRO A 669 -5.66 68.49 -8.36
C PRO A 669 -5.08 68.62 -6.94
N GLY A 670 -3.76 68.41 -6.83
CA GLY A 670 -3.00 68.59 -5.59
C GLY A 670 -2.94 67.37 -4.68
N THR A 671 -3.75 66.34 -4.93
CA THR A 671 -3.78 65.09 -4.16
C THR A 671 -3.03 63.99 -4.91
N THR A 672 -2.27 63.18 -4.18
CA THR A 672 -1.51 62.05 -4.71
C THR A 672 -1.97 60.76 -4.05
N VAL A 673 -2.46 59.81 -4.84
CA VAL A 673 -2.96 58.50 -4.39
C VAL A 673 -2.28 57.41 -5.20
N PHE A 674 -1.63 56.42 -4.58
CA PHE A 674 -1.00 55.32 -5.32
C PHE A 674 -0.85 54.05 -4.48
N GLY A 675 -0.69 52.90 -5.16
CA GLY A 675 -0.54 51.59 -4.53
C GLY A 675 -1.86 51.00 -4.05
N PHE A 676 -2.92 51.12 -4.85
CA PHE A 676 -4.22 50.49 -4.61
C PHE A 676 -4.62 49.60 -5.78
N GLU A 677 -5.12 48.41 -5.46
CA GLU A 677 -5.59 47.40 -6.42
C GLU A 677 -7.12 47.29 -6.42
N ARG A 678 -7.79 47.76 -5.34
CA ARG A 678 -9.25 47.74 -5.21
C ARG A 678 -9.84 49.12 -4.98
N PHE A 679 -10.92 49.43 -5.71
CA PHE A 679 -11.64 50.69 -5.59
C PHE A 679 -13.13 50.44 -5.29
N ASP A 680 -13.57 50.75 -4.07
CA ASP A 680 -14.99 50.74 -3.69
C ASP A 680 -15.56 52.17 -3.72
N LEU A 681 -16.28 52.47 -4.77
CA LEU A 681 -16.90 53.75 -5.06
C LEU A 681 -18.43 53.65 -4.95
N SER A 682 -18.95 52.60 -4.32
CA SER A 682 -20.40 52.37 -4.20
C SER A 682 -21.15 53.47 -3.45
N GLY A 683 -20.45 54.22 -2.60
CA GLY A 683 -20.98 55.40 -1.92
C GLY A 683 -20.82 56.72 -2.68
N PHE A 684 -20.23 56.71 -3.89
CA PHE A 684 -19.98 57.90 -4.70
C PHE A 684 -21.15 58.21 -5.62
N THR A 685 -21.43 59.51 -5.79
CA THR A 685 -22.40 60.06 -6.74
C THR A 685 -21.63 60.87 -7.77
N GLY A 686 -21.71 60.49 -9.05
CA GLY A 686 -20.96 61.11 -10.14
C GLY A 686 -20.49 60.05 -11.14
N THR A 687 -19.84 60.46 -12.23
CA THR A 687 -19.28 59.51 -13.20
C THR A 687 -17.90 59.02 -12.77
N ILE A 688 -17.60 57.75 -13.05
CA ILE A 688 -16.31 57.12 -12.84
C ILE A 688 -15.73 56.69 -14.20
N SER A 689 -14.46 56.99 -14.40
CA SER A 689 -13.66 56.41 -15.48
C SER A 689 -12.52 55.61 -14.86
N PHE A 690 -12.45 54.31 -15.12
CA PHE A 690 -11.46 53.41 -14.55
C PHE A 690 -10.69 52.70 -15.68
N SER A 691 -9.36 52.74 -15.58
CA SER A 691 -8.46 51.92 -16.37
C SER A 691 -7.63 51.05 -15.43
N GLY A 692 -7.90 49.76 -15.43
CA GLY A 692 -7.18 48.75 -14.67
C GLY A 692 -5.85 48.36 -15.32
N THR A 693 -5.17 47.41 -14.70
CA THR A 693 -3.79 47.03 -14.92
C THR A 693 -3.65 45.82 -15.86
N ALA A 694 -2.55 45.07 -15.70
CA ALA A 694 -2.37 43.76 -16.31
C ALA A 694 -2.51 42.62 -15.27
N GLY A 695 -2.82 42.95 -14.02
CA GLY A 695 -3.18 42.02 -12.95
C GLY A 695 -4.69 42.04 -12.70
N ASN A 696 -5.16 41.32 -11.69
CA ASN A 696 -6.59 41.25 -11.39
C ASN A 696 -7.06 42.54 -10.69
N ASP A 697 -7.91 43.30 -11.36
CA ASP A 697 -8.44 44.58 -10.87
C ASP A 697 -9.84 44.41 -10.29
N TRP A 698 -10.15 45.19 -9.24
CA TRP A 698 -11.48 45.19 -8.61
C TRP A 698 -12.01 46.61 -8.49
N VAL A 699 -13.14 46.87 -9.15
CA VAL A 699 -13.81 48.17 -9.08
C VAL A 699 -15.31 48.01 -8.90
N LYS A 700 -15.84 48.81 -7.97
CA LYS A 700 -17.27 48.97 -7.76
C LYS A 700 -17.64 50.44 -7.85
N GLY A 701 -18.32 50.82 -8.93
CA GLY A 701 -18.91 52.11 -9.18
C GLY A 701 -20.09 52.43 -8.28
N GLY A 702 -20.59 53.64 -8.44
CA GLY A 702 -21.57 54.26 -7.55
C GLY A 702 -22.89 54.52 -8.27
N THR A 703 -23.31 55.78 -8.27
CA THR A 703 -24.38 56.23 -9.16
C THR A 703 -23.78 57.09 -10.26
N GLY A 704 -24.10 56.85 -11.52
CA GLY A 704 -23.50 57.60 -12.63
C GLY A 704 -23.52 56.75 -13.88
N ASN A 705 -23.07 57.31 -15.01
CA ASN A 705 -22.79 56.49 -16.18
C ASN A 705 -21.29 56.32 -16.24
N ASP A 706 -20.81 55.13 -15.92
CA ASP A 706 -19.41 54.84 -15.67
C ASP A 706 -18.76 54.13 -16.86
N ASP A 707 -17.44 54.33 -17.03
CA ASP A 707 -16.62 53.71 -18.07
C ASP A 707 -15.48 52.94 -17.39
N LEU A 708 -15.64 51.62 -17.29
CA LEU A 708 -14.75 50.73 -16.55
C LEU A 708 -14.05 49.76 -17.50
N THR A 709 -12.73 49.88 -17.61
CA THR A 709 -11.88 48.95 -18.37
C THR A 709 -10.96 48.20 -17.41
N GLY A 710 -11.02 46.87 -17.36
CA GLY A 710 -10.23 45.99 -16.49
C GLY A 710 -8.77 45.85 -16.95
N GLY A 711 -8.55 45.46 -18.21
CA GLY A 711 -7.23 45.37 -18.80
C GLY A 711 -6.84 43.93 -19.12
N ASN A 712 -5.74 43.42 -18.55
CA ASN A 712 -5.55 41.97 -18.50
C ASN A 712 -5.62 41.55 -17.04
N GLY A 713 -5.99 40.31 -16.75
CA GLY A 713 -6.27 39.86 -15.40
C GLY A 713 -7.65 39.23 -15.34
N ASN A 714 -8.01 38.64 -14.21
CA ASN A 714 -9.39 38.26 -13.94
C ASN A 714 -10.02 39.40 -13.15
N ASP A 715 -10.73 40.28 -13.84
CA ASP A 715 -11.18 41.56 -13.31
C ASP A 715 -12.63 41.48 -12.81
N TYR A 716 -12.94 42.25 -11.77
CA TYR A 716 -14.31 42.41 -11.27
C TYR A 716 -14.78 43.84 -11.53
N LEU A 717 -15.75 43.98 -12.43
CA LEU A 717 -16.26 45.26 -12.91
C LEU A 717 -17.75 45.40 -12.58
N ASN A 718 -18.05 46.30 -11.63
CA ASN A 718 -19.40 46.64 -11.26
C ASN A 718 -19.60 48.15 -11.44
N GLY A 719 -20.41 48.58 -12.40
CA GLY A 719 -20.70 50.01 -12.63
C GLY A 719 -21.57 50.65 -11.54
N GLY A 720 -22.30 49.84 -10.78
CA GLY A 720 -23.35 50.31 -9.90
C GLY A 720 -24.57 50.76 -10.71
N THR A 721 -25.28 51.78 -10.21
CA THR A 721 -26.51 52.21 -10.88
C THR A 721 -26.21 53.21 -11.99
N GLY A 722 -26.78 52.99 -13.17
CA GLY A 722 -26.75 53.96 -14.26
C GLY A 722 -26.71 53.25 -15.59
N THR A 723 -26.18 53.87 -16.63
CA THR A 723 -25.91 53.13 -17.88
C THR A 723 -24.41 53.09 -18.08
N ASP A 724 -23.83 51.93 -17.82
CA ASP A 724 -22.38 51.77 -17.70
C ASP A 724 -21.77 51.08 -18.91
N PHE A 725 -20.50 51.35 -19.16
CA PHE A 725 -19.70 50.71 -20.19
C PHE A 725 -18.59 49.91 -19.52
N LEU A 726 -18.61 48.59 -19.72
CA LEU A 726 -17.72 47.64 -19.04
C LEU A 726 -16.91 46.88 -20.10
N ILE A 727 -15.59 46.90 -19.98
CA ILE A 727 -14.65 46.15 -20.80
C ILE A 727 -13.75 45.36 -19.85
N GLY A 728 -13.82 44.04 -19.84
CA GLY A 728 -12.93 43.18 -19.05
C GLY A 728 -11.55 43.16 -19.66
N GLY A 729 -11.45 42.71 -20.91
CA GLY A 729 -10.19 42.64 -21.62
C GLY A 729 -9.71 41.20 -21.69
N LYS A 730 -8.55 40.85 -21.13
CA LYS A 730 -8.03 39.46 -21.15
C LYS A 730 -8.02 38.83 -19.78
N GLY A 731 -8.44 37.59 -19.70
CA GLY A 731 -8.55 36.80 -18.48
C GLY A 731 -10.03 36.51 -18.24
N ASN A 732 -10.34 35.85 -17.13
CA ASN A 732 -11.71 35.46 -16.83
C ASN A 732 -12.36 36.54 -15.96
N ASP A 733 -13.13 37.42 -16.60
CA ASP A 733 -13.66 38.62 -15.99
C ASP A 733 -15.08 38.40 -15.45
N THR A 734 -15.46 39.23 -14.48
CA THR A 734 -16.80 39.24 -13.87
C THR A 734 -17.43 40.62 -14.01
N PHE A 735 -18.57 40.67 -14.70
CA PHE A 735 -19.37 41.87 -14.92
C PHE A 735 -20.62 41.84 -14.06
N VAL A 736 -20.86 42.90 -13.29
CA VAL A 736 -22.12 43.06 -12.57
C VAL A 736 -23.03 44.00 -13.33
N VAL A 737 -24.26 43.54 -13.60
CA VAL A 737 -25.24 44.28 -14.38
C VAL A 737 -26.51 44.47 -13.56
N ASP A 738 -26.91 45.72 -13.39
CA ASP A 738 -28.17 46.09 -12.72
C ASP A 738 -29.10 46.95 -13.58
N ASN A 739 -28.61 47.44 -14.72
CA ASN A 739 -29.37 48.26 -15.64
C ASN A 739 -29.39 47.69 -17.05
N ILE A 740 -30.55 47.73 -17.69
CA ILE A 740 -30.69 47.27 -19.09
C ILE A 740 -29.88 48.12 -20.08
N GLY A 741 -29.49 49.33 -19.68
CA GLY A 741 -28.64 50.22 -20.44
C GLY A 741 -27.15 49.88 -20.38
N ASP A 742 -26.72 48.94 -19.53
CA ASP A 742 -25.32 48.57 -19.40
C ASP A 742 -24.81 47.88 -20.67
N ILE A 743 -23.56 48.18 -21.02
CA ILE A 743 -22.91 47.68 -22.21
C ILE A 743 -21.60 47.01 -21.82
N ILE A 744 -21.61 45.68 -21.86
CA ILE A 744 -20.39 44.87 -21.83
C ILE A 744 -19.81 44.75 -23.25
N ALA A 745 -18.50 44.88 -23.39
CA ALA A 745 -17.78 44.71 -24.65
C ALA A 745 -16.54 43.82 -24.48
N GLU A 746 -16.65 42.57 -24.97
CA GLU A 746 -15.60 41.55 -24.86
C GLU A 746 -14.96 41.12 -26.18
N GLY A 747 -13.70 40.69 -26.07
CA GLY A 747 -12.88 40.20 -27.16
C GLY A 747 -13.03 38.69 -27.40
N LEU A 748 -12.59 38.21 -28.57
CA LEU A 748 -12.72 36.79 -28.94
C LEU A 748 -11.56 35.96 -28.35
N ASN A 749 -11.88 34.93 -27.57
CA ASN A 749 -10.92 34.06 -26.87
C ASN A 749 -10.04 34.78 -25.85
N ASP A 750 -10.52 35.89 -25.29
CA ASP A 750 -9.77 36.63 -24.29
C ASP A 750 -10.01 36.12 -22.86
N GLY A 751 -11.01 35.25 -22.64
CA GLY A 751 -11.37 34.74 -21.32
C GLY A 751 -12.45 33.67 -21.33
N ILE A 752 -12.83 33.21 -20.14
CA ILE A 752 -14.16 32.66 -19.83
C ILE A 752 -14.82 33.62 -18.86
N ASP A 753 -15.79 34.38 -19.35
CA ASP A 753 -16.29 35.56 -18.68
C ASP A 753 -17.67 35.34 -18.08
N THR A 754 -17.93 36.00 -16.96
CA THR A 754 -19.13 35.82 -16.15
C THR A 754 -19.92 37.12 -16.02
N VAL A 755 -21.22 37.04 -16.29
CA VAL A 755 -22.16 38.12 -15.98
C VAL A 755 -23.00 37.76 -14.76
N GLU A 756 -22.90 38.56 -13.71
CA GLU A 756 -23.80 38.55 -12.56
C GLU A 756 -24.90 39.60 -12.79
N SER A 757 -26.13 39.16 -13.07
CA SER A 757 -27.22 40.08 -13.40
C SER A 757 -28.34 40.07 -12.37
N SER A 758 -28.69 41.24 -11.87
CA SER A 758 -29.87 41.42 -10.99
C SER A 758 -31.18 41.64 -11.77
N ILE A 759 -31.11 41.65 -13.11
CA ILE A 759 -32.21 41.87 -14.04
C ILE A 759 -32.29 40.74 -15.08
N THR A 760 -33.31 40.78 -15.95
CA THR A 760 -33.32 39.89 -17.12
C THR A 760 -32.20 40.26 -18.07
N TRP A 761 -31.42 39.27 -18.50
CA TRP A 761 -30.22 39.51 -19.29
C TRP A 761 -30.04 38.51 -20.43
N THR A 762 -29.46 39.00 -21.53
CA THR A 762 -29.05 38.20 -22.67
C THR A 762 -27.55 38.38 -22.87
N LEU A 763 -26.79 37.29 -22.84
CA LEU A 763 -25.36 37.31 -23.08
C LEU A 763 -25.10 37.79 -24.51
N LYS A 764 -24.20 38.78 -24.62
CA LYS A 764 -23.65 39.20 -25.92
C LYS A 764 -22.58 38.20 -26.36
N ASN A 765 -22.05 38.38 -27.57
CA ASN A 765 -20.97 37.54 -28.09
C ASN A 765 -19.76 37.52 -27.14
N HIS A 766 -19.08 36.37 -27.07
CA HIS A 766 -17.86 36.15 -26.27
C HIS A 766 -18.07 36.18 -24.75
N LEU A 767 -19.30 36.01 -24.27
CA LEU A 767 -19.58 35.81 -22.85
C LEU A 767 -20.09 34.38 -22.64
N GLU A 768 -19.53 33.67 -21.67
CA GLU A 768 -19.78 32.24 -21.48
C GLU A 768 -20.75 31.98 -20.31
N ASN A 769 -20.64 32.72 -19.21
CA ASN A 769 -21.39 32.43 -18.00
C ASN A 769 -22.39 33.53 -17.64
N LEU A 770 -23.59 33.15 -17.20
CA LEU A 770 -24.61 34.04 -16.67
C LEU A 770 -25.11 33.52 -15.32
N THR A 771 -25.06 34.35 -14.29
CA THR A 771 -25.67 34.09 -12.99
C THR A 771 -26.70 35.16 -12.68
N LEU A 772 -27.96 34.76 -12.44
CA LEU A 772 -29.02 35.67 -12.04
C LEU A 772 -28.98 35.87 -10.52
N THR A 773 -28.75 37.10 -10.07
CA THR A 773 -28.61 37.47 -8.64
C THR A 773 -29.83 38.20 -8.08
N GLY A 774 -30.78 38.57 -8.94
CA GLY A 774 -32.02 39.23 -8.54
C GLY A 774 -32.89 38.35 -7.63
N ILE A 775 -33.85 38.95 -6.94
CA ILE A 775 -34.79 38.22 -6.04
C ILE A 775 -36.18 37.99 -6.66
N THR A 776 -36.40 38.47 -7.88
CA THR A 776 -37.66 38.36 -8.63
C THR A 776 -37.54 37.37 -9.77
N ALA A 777 -38.66 36.96 -10.37
CA ALA A 777 -38.65 36.21 -11.62
C ALA A 777 -38.02 37.06 -12.75
N ILE A 778 -36.78 36.74 -13.11
CA ILE A 778 -36.00 37.31 -14.22
C ILE A 778 -35.53 36.17 -15.12
N ASN A 779 -35.17 36.45 -16.36
CA ASN A 779 -34.80 35.43 -17.33
C ASN A 779 -33.35 35.57 -17.77
N GLY A 780 -32.76 34.46 -18.21
CA GLY A 780 -31.43 34.39 -18.77
C GLY A 780 -31.48 33.85 -20.19
N THR A 781 -30.73 34.48 -21.09
CA THR A 781 -30.54 33.96 -22.45
C THR A 781 -29.06 33.94 -22.77
N GLY A 782 -28.54 32.80 -23.22
CA GLY A 782 -27.18 32.61 -23.70
C GLY A 782 -26.98 33.14 -25.11
N ASN A 783 -25.98 32.62 -25.79
CA ASN A 783 -25.57 33.01 -27.13
C ASN A 783 -25.27 31.78 -28.00
N ASN A 784 -24.23 31.83 -28.84
CA ASN A 784 -23.86 30.72 -29.73
C ASN A 784 -22.69 29.87 -29.19
N LEU A 785 -22.23 30.16 -27.97
CA LEU A 785 -21.15 29.47 -27.28
C LEU A 785 -21.76 28.44 -26.33
N SER A 786 -20.93 27.55 -25.81
CA SER A 786 -21.33 26.67 -24.70
C SER A 786 -21.41 27.50 -23.42
N ASN A 787 -22.63 27.81 -22.99
CA ASN A 787 -22.92 28.70 -21.89
C ASN A 787 -23.20 27.96 -20.58
N ILE A 788 -22.84 28.57 -19.45
CA ILE A 788 -23.29 28.15 -18.12
C ILE A 788 -24.28 29.20 -17.61
N ILE A 789 -25.55 28.84 -17.48
CA ILE A 789 -26.60 29.75 -17.03
C ILE A 789 -27.21 29.24 -15.73
N THR A 790 -27.06 30.04 -14.67
CA THR A 790 -27.61 29.77 -13.34
C THR A 790 -28.71 30.77 -13.01
N GLY A 791 -29.90 30.26 -12.75
CA GLY A 791 -31.09 31.00 -12.31
C GLY A 791 -31.00 31.46 -10.86
N ASN A 792 -32.03 32.18 -10.41
CA ASN A 792 -32.18 32.62 -9.04
C ASN A 792 -33.28 31.81 -8.33
N THR A 793 -33.76 32.26 -7.16
CA THR A 793 -34.81 31.53 -6.42
C THR A 793 -36.23 31.78 -6.95
N GLY A 794 -36.38 32.45 -8.09
CA GLY A 794 -37.66 32.79 -8.70
C GLY A 794 -37.85 32.00 -9.98
N ASN A 795 -39.09 31.93 -10.47
CA ASN A 795 -39.40 31.19 -11.70
C ASN A 795 -38.73 31.85 -12.92
N ASN A 796 -37.67 31.24 -13.43
CA ASN A 796 -36.86 31.71 -14.53
C ASN A 796 -37.22 31.00 -15.84
N VAL A 797 -37.05 31.71 -16.95
CA VAL A 797 -36.86 31.11 -18.27
C VAL A 797 -35.38 31.23 -18.60
N LEU A 798 -34.69 30.09 -18.72
CA LEU A 798 -33.29 30.00 -19.10
C LEU A 798 -33.19 29.40 -20.50
N ASP A 799 -32.64 30.15 -21.44
CA ASP A 799 -32.47 29.76 -22.85
C ASP A 799 -30.97 29.71 -23.16
N GLY A 800 -30.40 28.54 -23.43
CA GLY A 800 -28.98 28.31 -23.72
C GLY A 800 -28.57 28.88 -25.07
N GLY A 801 -29.33 28.53 -26.11
CA GLY A 801 -29.17 29.06 -27.46
C GLY A 801 -28.56 28.03 -28.41
N LEU A 802 -27.34 28.26 -28.88
CA LEU A 802 -26.56 27.24 -29.60
C LEU A 802 -25.31 26.96 -28.78
N GLY A 803 -24.78 25.74 -28.85
CA GLY A 803 -23.65 25.34 -28.03
C GLY A 803 -24.06 24.20 -27.11
N ASN A 804 -23.10 23.64 -26.37
CA ASN A 804 -23.39 22.64 -25.35
C ASN A 804 -23.56 23.37 -24.02
N ASP A 805 -24.79 23.69 -23.67
CA ASP A 805 -25.14 24.58 -22.58
C ASP A 805 -25.36 23.81 -21.27
N THR A 806 -25.10 24.46 -20.14
CA THR A 806 -25.43 23.97 -18.81
C THR A 806 -26.41 24.93 -18.15
N LEU A 807 -27.64 24.46 -17.93
CA LEU A 807 -28.73 25.25 -17.38
C LEU A 807 -29.13 24.72 -16.00
N ASN A 808 -29.03 25.58 -14.99
CA ASN A 808 -29.49 25.31 -13.63
C ASN A 808 -30.50 26.35 -13.19
N GLY A 809 -31.77 25.96 -13.04
CA GLY A 809 -32.84 26.85 -12.56
C GLY A 809 -32.64 27.32 -11.12
N ASN A 810 -31.95 26.52 -10.29
CA ASN A 810 -32.06 26.56 -8.82
C ASN A 810 -33.53 26.40 -8.39
N LEU A 811 -33.87 26.92 -7.20
CA LEU A 811 -35.23 26.88 -6.69
C LEU A 811 -36.15 27.72 -7.57
N GLY A 812 -37.25 27.15 -8.03
CA GLY A 812 -38.20 27.90 -8.84
C GLY A 812 -39.11 26.93 -9.53
N ASN A 813 -40.09 27.43 -10.28
CA ASN A 813 -40.70 26.62 -11.32
C ASN A 813 -40.14 27.12 -12.65
N ASP A 814 -39.10 26.46 -13.12
CA ASP A 814 -38.26 27.00 -14.18
C ASP A 814 -38.58 26.39 -15.54
N THR A 815 -38.30 27.15 -16.59
CA THR A 815 -38.32 26.66 -17.97
C THR A 815 -36.89 26.70 -18.50
N LEU A 816 -36.32 25.52 -18.73
CA LEU A 816 -34.98 25.35 -19.27
C LEU A 816 -35.09 24.98 -20.75
N ILE A 817 -34.45 25.75 -21.61
CA ILE A 817 -34.46 25.61 -23.07
C ILE A 817 -32.99 25.52 -23.49
N GLY A 818 -32.46 24.34 -23.79
CA GLY A 818 -31.05 24.17 -24.14
C GLY A 818 -30.77 24.76 -25.50
N GLY A 819 -31.56 24.36 -26.49
CA GLY A 819 -31.39 24.84 -27.84
C GLY A 819 -30.55 23.84 -28.63
N ALA A 820 -29.62 24.27 -29.49
CA ALA A 820 -28.88 23.31 -30.33
C ALA A 820 -27.49 23.01 -29.78
N GLY A 821 -27.26 21.77 -29.41
CA GLY A 821 -26.00 21.19 -28.94
C GLY A 821 -26.33 20.09 -27.94
N ASN A 822 -25.32 19.56 -27.25
CA ASN A 822 -25.53 18.56 -26.21
C ASN A 822 -25.60 19.27 -24.86
N ASP A 823 -26.80 19.45 -24.35
CA ASP A 823 -27.11 20.31 -23.22
C ASP A 823 -27.27 19.52 -21.91
N SER A 824 -26.99 20.19 -20.80
CA SER A 824 -27.08 19.66 -19.45
C SER A 824 -28.05 20.47 -18.60
N TYR A 825 -29.03 19.79 -18.01
CA TYR A 825 -30.09 20.39 -17.22
C TYR A 825 -30.02 19.95 -15.77
N TYR A 826 -30.11 20.91 -14.84
CA TYR A 826 -30.25 20.61 -13.41
C TYR A 826 -31.68 20.90 -12.96
N VAL A 827 -32.35 19.86 -12.48
CA VAL A 827 -33.76 19.92 -12.05
C VAL A 827 -33.84 19.61 -10.56
N ASP A 828 -34.27 20.61 -9.77
CA ASP A 828 -34.43 20.50 -8.32
C ASP A 828 -35.89 20.65 -7.85
N ASN A 829 -36.79 21.05 -8.76
CA ASN A 829 -38.20 21.16 -8.49
C ASN A 829 -39.02 20.35 -9.50
N THR A 830 -40.00 19.60 -9.00
CA THR A 830 -40.94 18.81 -9.83
C THR A 830 -41.77 19.64 -10.80
N ALA A 831 -41.80 20.97 -10.62
CA ALA A 831 -42.51 21.90 -11.49
C ALA A 831 -41.61 22.49 -12.60
N ASP A 832 -40.33 22.17 -12.63
CA ASP A 832 -39.43 22.57 -13.70
C ASP A 832 -39.79 21.86 -15.00
N SER A 833 -39.52 22.53 -16.12
CA SER A 833 -39.84 22.02 -17.45
C SER A 833 -38.67 22.23 -18.40
N ILE A 834 -38.36 21.21 -19.18
CA ILE A 834 -37.33 21.24 -20.22
C ILE A 834 -37.99 21.27 -21.60
N THR A 835 -37.57 22.19 -22.45
CA THR A 835 -38.06 22.32 -23.84
C THR A 835 -36.93 22.03 -24.83
N GLU A 836 -37.06 20.94 -25.58
CA GLU A 836 -36.11 20.53 -26.62
C GLU A 836 -36.80 20.24 -27.96
N ASN A 837 -36.12 20.56 -29.08
CA ASN A 837 -36.61 20.19 -30.42
C ASN A 837 -35.82 19.02 -31.02
N LEU A 838 -36.44 18.39 -32.01
CA LEU A 838 -35.87 17.23 -32.69
C LEU A 838 -34.54 17.54 -33.40
N ASN A 839 -33.54 16.68 -33.20
CA ASN A 839 -32.18 16.76 -33.77
C ASN A 839 -31.35 17.97 -33.29
N GLN A 840 -31.58 18.42 -32.07
CA GLN A 840 -30.79 19.50 -31.49
C GLN A 840 -29.53 19.03 -30.78
N GLY A 841 -29.48 17.80 -30.30
CA GLY A 841 -28.26 17.16 -29.82
C GLY A 841 -28.56 15.88 -29.08
N THR A 842 -27.74 15.58 -28.08
CA THR A 842 -27.97 14.50 -27.12
C THR A 842 -27.80 15.06 -25.73
N ASP A 843 -28.90 15.11 -24.99
CA ASP A 843 -29.04 15.94 -23.81
C ASP A 843 -29.14 15.11 -22.54
N ILE A 844 -28.78 15.70 -21.40
CA ILE A 844 -28.79 15.03 -20.10
C ILE A 844 -29.48 15.86 -19.02
N VAL A 845 -30.31 15.18 -18.23
CA VAL A 845 -30.94 15.75 -17.03
C VAL A 845 -30.28 15.16 -15.78
N PHE A 846 -29.82 16.05 -14.90
CA PHE A 846 -29.43 15.76 -13.53
C PHE A 846 -30.57 16.16 -12.60
N SER A 847 -31.20 15.20 -11.93
CA SER A 847 -32.38 15.49 -11.09
C SER A 847 -32.19 15.09 -9.64
N THR A 848 -32.57 15.98 -8.72
CA THR A 848 -32.67 15.67 -7.28
C THR A 848 -34.10 15.36 -6.84
N VAL A 849 -35.05 15.32 -7.78
CA VAL A 849 -36.46 15.00 -7.58
C VAL A 849 -36.88 13.84 -8.48
N THR A 850 -38.09 13.31 -8.27
CA THR A 850 -38.67 12.36 -9.24
C THR A 850 -38.96 13.09 -10.55
N TYR A 851 -38.47 12.55 -11.67
CA TYR A 851 -38.51 13.24 -12.96
C TYR A 851 -38.89 12.32 -14.13
N THR A 852 -39.61 12.89 -15.08
CA THR A 852 -39.96 12.26 -16.35
C THR A 852 -39.34 13.07 -17.48
N LEU A 853 -38.54 12.43 -18.33
CA LEU A 853 -37.91 13.07 -19.47
C LEU A 853 -38.97 13.65 -20.42
N THR A 854 -38.79 14.90 -20.81
CA THR A 854 -39.59 15.53 -21.86
C THR A 854 -39.19 14.97 -23.22
N THR A 855 -40.03 15.14 -24.23
CA THR A 855 -39.72 14.65 -25.59
C THR A 855 -38.41 15.25 -26.11
N ASN A 856 -37.65 14.45 -26.87
CA ASN A 856 -36.35 14.82 -27.45
C ASN A 856 -35.18 14.90 -26.46
N VAL A 857 -35.34 14.42 -25.21
CA VAL A 857 -34.24 14.33 -24.24
C VAL A 857 -33.86 12.87 -24.03
N GLU A 858 -32.58 12.52 -24.12
CA GLU A 858 -32.12 11.14 -24.15
C GLU A 858 -31.70 10.60 -22.78
N ASN A 859 -31.03 11.40 -21.94
CA ASN A 859 -30.35 10.88 -20.75
C ASN A 859 -30.91 11.46 -19.44
N LEU A 860 -31.02 10.62 -18.41
CA LEU A 860 -31.41 11.00 -17.05
C LEU A 860 -30.46 10.39 -16.02
N THR A 861 -29.98 11.21 -15.10
CA THR A 861 -29.23 10.78 -13.91
C THR A 861 -29.91 11.32 -12.66
N LEU A 862 -30.33 10.40 -11.78
CA LEU A 862 -30.87 10.75 -10.46
C LEU A 862 -29.72 11.02 -9.50
N GLN A 863 -29.81 12.11 -8.73
CA GLN A 863 -28.79 12.57 -7.79
C GLN A 863 -29.30 12.49 -6.35
N GLY A 864 -28.37 12.57 -5.39
CA GLY A 864 -28.68 12.53 -3.97
C GLY A 864 -28.86 11.12 -3.41
N THR A 865 -29.47 11.05 -2.22
CA THR A 865 -29.64 9.81 -1.43
C THR A 865 -31.10 9.54 -1.08
N THR A 866 -32.02 10.33 -1.60
CA THR A 866 -33.46 10.16 -1.40
C THR A 866 -34.02 9.20 -2.43
N ALA A 867 -35.00 8.38 -2.04
CA ALA A 867 -35.73 7.52 -2.97
C ALA A 867 -36.57 8.38 -3.93
N ILE A 868 -36.11 8.48 -5.18
CA ILE A 868 -36.73 9.21 -6.27
C ILE A 868 -36.78 8.31 -7.50
N ASN A 869 -37.66 8.61 -8.45
CA ASN A 869 -37.89 7.75 -9.60
C ASN A 869 -37.55 8.47 -10.91
N GLY A 870 -37.19 7.70 -11.92
CA GLY A 870 -36.88 8.18 -13.27
C GLY A 870 -37.83 7.56 -14.29
N THR A 871 -38.31 8.35 -15.24
CA THR A 871 -39.13 7.86 -16.35
C THR A 871 -38.61 8.47 -17.65
N GLY A 872 -38.35 7.64 -18.66
CA GLY A 872 -37.95 8.07 -19.99
C GLY A 872 -39.14 8.52 -20.84
N ASN A 873 -38.92 8.55 -22.15
CA ASN A 873 -39.86 8.97 -23.18
C ASN A 873 -39.93 7.92 -24.31
N ASP A 874 -40.19 8.34 -25.56
CA ASP A 874 -40.32 7.42 -26.70
C ASP A 874 -38.98 7.16 -27.43
N LEU A 875 -37.87 7.70 -26.93
CA LEU A 875 -36.53 7.55 -27.48
C LEU A 875 -35.77 6.41 -26.79
N ASN A 876 -34.62 6.03 -27.34
CA ASN A 876 -33.66 5.19 -26.65
C ASN A 876 -33.02 5.99 -25.49
N ASN A 877 -33.51 5.81 -24.27
CA ASN A 877 -33.08 6.56 -23.11
C ASN A 877 -31.96 5.85 -22.33
N SER A 878 -31.07 6.63 -21.71
CA SER A 878 -30.12 6.15 -20.72
C SER A 878 -30.48 6.71 -19.35
N ILE A 879 -30.94 5.86 -18.45
CA ILE A 879 -31.44 6.26 -17.12
C ILE A 879 -30.59 5.60 -16.04
N THR A 880 -29.96 6.44 -15.21
CA THR A 880 -29.15 6.01 -14.07
C THR A 880 -29.80 6.43 -12.75
N GLY A 881 -30.06 5.45 -11.88
CA GLY A 881 -30.56 5.64 -10.52
C GLY A 881 -29.47 6.17 -9.56
N ASN A 882 -29.92 6.59 -8.37
CA ASN A 882 -29.04 6.99 -7.29
C ASN A 882 -28.79 5.83 -6.31
N THR A 883 -28.26 6.11 -5.12
CA THR A 883 -27.93 5.06 -4.14
C THR A 883 -29.13 4.54 -3.33
N ALA A 884 -30.31 5.15 -3.48
CA ALA A 884 -31.53 4.76 -2.81
C ALA A 884 -32.35 3.79 -3.68
N VAL A 885 -33.41 3.23 -3.11
CA VAL A 885 -34.39 2.43 -3.88
C VAL A 885 -35.13 3.32 -4.88
N ASN A 886 -35.02 3.01 -6.16
CA ASN A 886 -35.60 3.74 -7.28
C ASN A 886 -36.53 2.84 -8.10
N ILE A 887 -37.50 3.48 -8.76
CA ILE A 887 -38.25 2.89 -9.88
C ILE A 887 -37.79 3.62 -11.14
N LEU A 888 -37.19 2.87 -12.07
CA LEU A 888 -36.74 3.37 -13.36
C LEU A 888 -37.64 2.80 -14.45
N THR A 889 -38.20 3.65 -15.29
CA THR A 889 -39.05 3.25 -16.42
C THR A 889 -38.48 3.81 -17.72
N GLY A 890 -38.15 2.96 -18.69
CA GLY A 890 -37.59 3.32 -19.99
C GLY A 890 -38.65 3.98 -20.87
N GLY A 891 -39.64 3.22 -21.32
CA GLY A 891 -40.75 3.73 -22.13
C GLY A 891 -40.88 2.96 -23.45
N LEU A 892 -40.78 3.68 -24.57
CA LEU A 892 -40.59 3.06 -25.88
C LEU A 892 -39.16 3.31 -26.32
N GLY A 893 -38.63 2.45 -27.19
CA GLY A 893 -37.25 2.57 -27.64
C GLY A 893 -36.38 1.52 -26.97
N ASN A 894 -35.10 1.49 -27.33
CA ASN A 894 -34.13 0.57 -26.76
C ASN A 894 -33.41 1.29 -25.61
N ASP A 895 -33.91 1.11 -24.41
CA ASP A 895 -33.50 1.82 -23.21
C ASP A 895 -32.34 1.13 -22.49
N THR A 896 -31.56 1.93 -21.75
CA THR A 896 -30.51 1.45 -20.85
C THR A 896 -30.82 1.93 -19.44
N LEU A 897 -31.11 1.00 -18.54
CA LEU A 897 -31.50 1.26 -17.16
C LEU A 897 -30.41 0.73 -16.21
N THR A 898 -29.85 1.63 -15.40
CA THR A 898 -28.86 1.29 -14.35
C THR A 898 -29.43 1.62 -12.98
N GLY A 899 -29.75 0.60 -12.18
CA GLY A 899 -30.38 0.77 -10.85
C GLY A 899 -29.54 1.58 -9.87
N GLY A 900 -28.23 1.31 -9.84
CA GLY A 900 -27.36 1.77 -8.76
C GLY A 900 -27.46 0.84 -7.55
N ALA A 901 -26.82 1.20 -6.44
CA ALA A 901 -26.65 0.30 -5.29
C ALA A 901 -27.96 -0.05 -4.53
N GLY A 902 -29.09 0.57 -4.88
CA GLY A 902 -30.40 0.42 -4.25
C GLY A 902 -30.96 -0.99 -4.43
N ALA A 903 -32.21 -1.20 -4.02
CA ALA A 903 -32.95 -2.41 -4.36
C ALA A 903 -34.02 -1.99 -5.37
N ASP A 904 -33.63 -1.92 -6.63
CA ASP A 904 -34.31 -1.10 -7.62
C ASP A 904 -35.35 -1.88 -8.43
N THR A 905 -36.33 -1.17 -8.96
CA THR A 905 -37.29 -1.72 -9.92
C THR A 905 -37.04 -1.08 -11.29
N MET A 906 -36.61 -1.87 -12.25
CA MET A 906 -36.37 -1.42 -13.62
C MET A 906 -37.45 -1.97 -14.56
N ILE A 907 -38.05 -1.09 -15.36
CA ILE A 907 -39.15 -1.37 -16.28
C ILE A 907 -38.75 -0.81 -17.65
N GLY A 908 -38.32 -1.65 -18.57
CA GLY A 908 -37.80 -1.24 -19.88
C GLY A 908 -38.93 -0.72 -20.76
N GLY A 909 -39.93 -1.57 -21.00
CA GLY A 909 -41.06 -1.24 -21.85
C GLY A 909 -40.79 -1.71 -23.28
N ALA A 910 -41.32 -1.02 -24.29
CA ALA A 910 -41.28 -1.55 -25.65
C ALA A 910 -39.98 -1.21 -26.37
N GLY A 911 -39.13 -2.21 -26.57
CA GLY A 911 -37.93 -2.18 -27.38
C GLY A 911 -36.96 -3.25 -26.88
N ASN A 912 -35.72 -3.21 -27.35
CA ASN A 912 -34.68 -4.12 -26.85
C ASN A 912 -33.89 -3.40 -25.77
N ASP A 913 -34.23 -3.66 -24.52
CA ASP A 913 -33.75 -2.90 -23.38
C ASP A 913 -32.54 -3.57 -22.71
N SER A 914 -31.74 -2.76 -22.03
CA SER A 914 -30.54 -3.17 -21.32
C SER A 914 -30.60 -2.79 -19.85
N TYR A 915 -30.43 -3.77 -18.97
CA TYR A 915 -30.55 -3.63 -17.53
C TYR A 915 -29.22 -3.89 -16.84
N TYR A 916 -28.78 -2.98 -15.97
CA TYR A 916 -27.58 -3.17 -15.15
C TYR A 916 -27.97 -3.42 -13.70
N VAL A 917 -27.70 -4.63 -13.23
CA VAL A 917 -28.04 -5.15 -11.90
C VAL A 917 -26.77 -5.28 -11.05
N ASP A 918 -26.74 -4.59 -9.92
CA ASP A 918 -25.63 -4.65 -8.96
C ASP A 918 -26.05 -5.11 -7.56
N ASN A 919 -27.35 -5.20 -7.31
CA ASN A 919 -27.91 -5.66 -6.06
C ASN A 919 -28.79 -6.89 -6.26
N THR A 920 -28.62 -7.89 -5.39
CA THR A 920 -29.44 -9.13 -5.44
C THR A 920 -30.94 -8.90 -5.22
N ALA A 921 -31.32 -7.72 -4.72
CA ALA A 921 -32.70 -7.33 -4.50
C ALA A 921 -33.30 -6.51 -5.66
N ASP A 922 -32.53 -6.22 -6.71
CA ASP A 922 -33.03 -5.57 -7.92
C ASP A 922 -34.06 -6.45 -8.63
N SER A 923 -35.03 -5.80 -9.26
CA SER A 923 -36.13 -6.46 -9.96
C SER A 923 -36.37 -5.83 -11.32
N ILE A 924 -36.60 -6.69 -12.32
CA ILE A 924 -36.91 -6.29 -13.70
C ILE A 924 -38.35 -6.70 -14.02
N THR A 925 -39.14 -5.77 -14.57
CA THR A 925 -40.51 -6.02 -15.02
C THR A 925 -40.63 -5.79 -16.53
N GLU A 926 -40.97 -6.85 -17.26
CA GLU A 926 -41.16 -6.86 -18.72
C GLU A 926 -42.49 -7.51 -19.13
N ASN A 927 -43.14 -7.00 -20.19
CA ASN A 927 -44.32 -7.65 -20.76
C ASN A 927 -44.01 -8.48 -22.01
N LEU A 928 -44.98 -9.31 -22.40
CA LEU A 928 -44.84 -10.20 -23.54
C LEU A 928 -44.84 -9.42 -24.87
N ASN A 929 -43.83 -9.69 -25.71
CA ASN A 929 -43.61 -9.09 -27.04
C ASN A 929 -43.19 -7.61 -27.01
N GLU A 930 -42.53 -7.16 -25.94
CA GLU A 930 -42.01 -5.80 -25.86
C GLU A 930 -40.61 -5.67 -26.47
N GLY A 931 -39.80 -6.74 -26.50
CA GLY A 931 -38.66 -6.83 -27.39
C GLY A 931 -37.77 -8.03 -27.08
N THR A 932 -36.45 -7.82 -27.10
CA THR A 932 -35.46 -8.81 -26.70
C THR A 932 -34.44 -8.14 -25.79
N ASP A 933 -34.51 -8.48 -24.51
CA ASP A 933 -33.93 -7.69 -23.45
C ASP A 933 -32.68 -8.34 -22.89
N SER A 934 -31.77 -7.51 -22.39
CA SER A 934 -30.44 -7.92 -21.94
C SER A 934 -30.18 -7.46 -20.52
N VAL A 935 -29.79 -8.40 -19.67
CA VAL A 935 -29.42 -8.15 -18.27
C VAL A 935 -27.91 -8.31 -18.11
N PHE A 936 -27.26 -7.28 -17.59
CA PHE A 936 -25.86 -7.24 -17.21
C PHE A 936 -25.77 -7.25 -15.69
N SER A 937 -25.24 -8.32 -15.11
CA SER A 937 -25.26 -8.50 -13.65
C SER A 937 -23.86 -8.63 -13.06
N THR A 938 -23.59 -7.89 -11.98
CA THR A 938 -22.39 -8.08 -11.15
C THR A 938 -22.65 -8.96 -9.92
N VAL A 939 -23.88 -9.43 -9.74
CA VAL A 939 -24.32 -10.35 -8.68
C VAL A 939 -24.88 -11.65 -9.26
N THR A 940 -25.09 -12.66 -8.40
CA THR A 940 -25.84 -13.85 -8.81
C THR A 940 -27.27 -13.47 -9.13
N TYR A 941 -27.75 -13.82 -10.33
CA TYR A 941 -29.03 -13.34 -10.85
C TYR A 941 -29.85 -14.43 -11.55
N THR A 942 -31.17 -14.30 -11.45
CA THR A 942 -32.14 -15.15 -12.15
C THR A 942 -33.01 -14.26 -13.02
N LEU A 943 -33.04 -14.54 -14.33
CA LEU A 943 -33.86 -13.80 -15.29
C LEU A 943 -35.33 -13.83 -14.87
N THR A 944 -35.98 -12.67 -14.87
CA THR A 944 -37.42 -12.55 -14.65
C THR A 944 -38.16 -12.98 -15.92
N THR A 945 -39.47 -13.20 -15.83
CA THR A 945 -40.26 -13.56 -17.03
C THR A 945 -40.16 -12.49 -18.11
N ASN A 946 -40.09 -12.90 -19.38
CA ASN A 946 -39.97 -12.00 -20.54
C ASN A 946 -38.64 -11.26 -20.65
N THR A 947 -37.56 -11.78 -20.05
CA THR A 947 -36.19 -11.33 -20.34
C THR A 947 -35.40 -12.47 -20.97
N GLU A 948 -34.60 -12.18 -22.01
CA GLU A 948 -34.00 -13.21 -22.86
C GLU A 948 -32.51 -13.41 -22.58
N ASN A 949 -31.74 -12.34 -22.40
CA ASN A 949 -30.28 -12.43 -22.34
C ASN A 949 -29.74 -12.07 -20.96
N LEU A 950 -28.81 -12.87 -20.43
CA LEU A 950 -28.05 -12.61 -19.20
C LEU A 950 -26.56 -12.65 -19.49
N THR A 951 -25.84 -11.59 -19.14
CA THR A 951 -24.38 -11.53 -19.13
C THR A 951 -23.89 -11.23 -17.72
N LEU A 952 -23.12 -12.15 -17.15
CA LEU A 952 -22.45 -11.95 -15.87
C LEU A 952 -21.18 -11.10 -16.09
N GLN A 953 -20.95 -10.14 -15.20
CA GLN A 953 -19.83 -9.21 -15.26
C GLN A 953 -18.90 -9.40 -14.03
N GLY A 954 -17.74 -8.77 -14.07
CA GLY A 954 -16.76 -8.85 -12.98
C GLY A 954 -15.94 -10.14 -12.99
N THR A 955 -15.21 -10.39 -11.90
CA THR A 955 -14.25 -11.49 -11.77
C THR A 955 -14.61 -12.51 -10.69
N THR A 956 -15.62 -12.20 -9.87
CA THR A 956 -16.13 -13.06 -8.81
C THR A 956 -16.93 -14.22 -9.37
N ALA A 957 -16.86 -15.39 -8.74
CA ALA A 957 -17.71 -16.54 -9.05
C ALA A 957 -19.17 -16.26 -8.66
N ILE A 958 -19.95 -15.77 -9.62
CA ILE A 958 -21.40 -15.52 -9.52
C ILE A 958 -22.15 -16.46 -10.47
N ASN A 959 -23.46 -16.62 -10.27
CA ASN A 959 -24.26 -17.61 -11.00
C ASN A 959 -25.39 -16.96 -11.80
N GLY A 960 -25.80 -17.61 -12.88
CA GLY A 960 -26.87 -17.17 -13.75
C GLY A 960 -27.95 -18.25 -13.88
N THR A 961 -29.21 -17.86 -13.87
CA THR A 961 -30.33 -18.78 -14.15
C THR A 961 -31.30 -18.12 -15.12
N GLY A 962 -31.65 -18.82 -16.20
CA GLY A 962 -32.63 -18.39 -17.18
C GLY A 962 -34.07 -18.64 -16.71
N ASN A 963 -35.02 -18.49 -17.62
CA ASN A 963 -36.45 -18.64 -17.38
C ASN A 963 -37.05 -19.72 -18.30
N SER A 964 -38.28 -19.52 -18.80
CA SER A 964 -38.96 -20.49 -19.68
C SER A 964 -38.88 -20.13 -21.17
N LEU A 965 -38.12 -19.09 -21.51
CA LEU A 965 -37.90 -18.61 -22.87
C LEU A 965 -36.60 -19.19 -23.43
N ASN A 966 -36.30 -18.88 -24.69
CA ASN A 966 -35.02 -19.22 -25.28
C ASN A 966 -33.99 -18.19 -24.84
N ASN A 967 -33.20 -18.50 -23.81
CA ASN A 967 -32.30 -17.56 -23.18
C ASN A 967 -30.87 -17.62 -23.75
N ILE A 968 -30.14 -16.51 -23.70
CA ILE A 968 -28.69 -16.49 -23.92
C ILE A 968 -28.01 -16.15 -22.59
N LEU A 969 -27.24 -17.09 -22.05
CA LEU A 969 -26.52 -16.93 -20.78
C LEU A 969 -25.01 -16.91 -21.04
N ILE A 970 -24.35 -15.83 -20.65
CA ILE A 970 -22.90 -15.63 -20.78
C ILE A 970 -22.31 -15.46 -19.39
N GLY A 971 -21.39 -16.35 -19.01
CA GLY A 971 -20.64 -16.27 -17.77
C GLY A 971 -19.49 -15.25 -17.84
N ASN A 972 -18.89 -14.98 -16.67
CA ASN A 972 -17.76 -14.09 -16.51
C ASN A 972 -16.43 -14.88 -16.52
N ILE A 973 -15.40 -14.42 -15.83
CA ILE A 973 -14.10 -15.13 -15.77
C ILE A 973 -13.95 -16.07 -14.57
N GLY A 974 -14.90 -16.03 -13.63
CA GLY A 974 -14.92 -16.89 -12.46
C GLY A 974 -15.70 -18.18 -12.73
N ASN A 975 -15.56 -19.19 -11.86
CA ASN A 975 -16.28 -20.44 -12.00
C ASN A 975 -17.78 -20.23 -11.78
N ASN A 976 -18.57 -20.21 -12.84
CA ASN A 976 -20.00 -19.93 -12.80
C ASN A 976 -20.83 -21.21 -12.82
N VAL A 977 -21.99 -21.15 -12.17
CA VAL A 977 -23.10 -22.07 -12.43
C VAL A 977 -24.10 -21.35 -13.32
N LEU A 978 -24.26 -21.82 -14.56
CA LEU A 978 -25.26 -21.33 -15.49
C LEU A 978 -26.35 -22.39 -15.68
N ASN A 979 -27.60 -22.01 -15.50
CA ASN A 979 -28.75 -22.89 -15.69
C ASN A 979 -29.71 -22.28 -16.71
N GLY A 980 -29.83 -22.88 -17.90
CA GLY A 980 -30.70 -22.40 -18.99
C GLY A 980 -32.16 -22.35 -18.57
N GLY A 981 -32.64 -23.41 -17.93
CA GLY A 981 -34.02 -23.48 -17.44
C GLY A 981 -34.85 -24.38 -18.36
N ALA A 982 -35.84 -23.81 -19.01
CA ALA A 982 -36.60 -24.51 -20.04
C ALA A 982 -36.66 -23.62 -21.28
N GLY A 983 -36.45 -24.16 -22.47
CA GLY A 983 -36.37 -23.33 -23.65
C GLY A 983 -35.39 -23.92 -24.65
N ALA A 984 -35.11 -23.19 -25.73
CA ALA A 984 -33.95 -23.47 -26.58
C ALA A 984 -32.84 -22.48 -26.20
N ASP A 985 -32.05 -22.84 -25.20
CA ASP A 985 -31.11 -21.95 -24.56
C ASP A 985 -29.73 -21.98 -25.23
N THR A 986 -29.02 -20.85 -25.14
CA THR A 986 -27.61 -20.74 -25.53
C THR A 986 -26.76 -20.42 -24.32
N LEU A 987 -25.87 -21.33 -23.91
CA LEU A 987 -24.98 -21.13 -22.76
C LEU A 987 -23.52 -20.96 -23.21
N ILE A 988 -22.86 -19.94 -22.66
CA ILE A 988 -21.44 -19.65 -22.84
C ILE A 988 -20.82 -19.52 -21.45
N GLY A 989 -20.03 -20.51 -21.02
CA GLY A 989 -19.42 -20.53 -19.68
C GLY A 989 -18.49 -19.34 -19.43
N GLY A 990 -17.72 -18.95 -20.45
CA GLY A 990 -16.69 -17.94 -20.31
C GLY A 990 -15.38 -18.59 -19.87
N LYS A 991 -14.58 -17.87 -19.07
CA LYS A 991 -13.37 -18.44 -18.49
C LYS A 991 -13.69 -18.98 -17.11
N GLY A 992 -12.89 -19.92 -16.63
CA GLY A 992 -13.15 -20.59 -15.37
C GLY A 992 -13.64 -22.00 -15.60
N ASN A 993 -13.85 -22.75 -14.52
CA ASN A 993 -14.38 -24.11 -14.60
C ASN A 993 -15.87 -24.09 -14.31
N ASP A 994 -16.68 -24.04 -15.36
CA ASP A 994 -18.09 -23.73 -15.26
C ASP A 994 -18.97 -24.99 -15.17
N SER A 995 -20.13 -24.84 -14.55
CA SER A 995 -21.17 -25.87 -14.51
C SER A 995 -22.39 -25.39 -15.28
N LEU A 996 -22.62 -25.97 -16.45
CA LEU A 996 -23.66 -25.59 -17.40
C LEU A 996 -24.80 -26.61 -17.34
N TYR A 997 -25.99 -26.18 -16.92
CA TYR A 997 -27.21 -27.00 -16.83
C TYR A 997 -28.16 -26.57 -17.95
N LEU A 998 -28.49 -27.50 -18.85
CA LEU A 998 -29.30 -27.19 -20.04
C LEU A 998 -30.81 -27.19 -19.78
N GLY A 999 -31.28 -28.00 -18.82
CA GLY A 999 -32.70 -28.14 -18.52
C GLY A 999 -33.10 -29.60 -18.30
N LEU A 1000 -33.92 -29.88 -17.29
CA LEU A 1000 -34.36 -31.26 -17.01
C LEU A 1000 -35.61 -31.61 -17.81
N ASN A 1001 -35.46 -32.45 -18.83
CA ASN A 1001 -36.54 -33.08 -19.60
C ASN A 1001 -37.37 -32.13 -20.48
N ASP A 1002 -36.85 -30.98 -20.89
CA ASP A 1002 -37.37 -30.35 -22.10
C ASP A 1002 -36.90 -31.17 -23.31
N ASN A 1003 -37.78 -31.29 -24.32
CA ASN A 1003 -37.43 -31.95 -25.58
C ASN A 1003 -37.00 -30.89 -26.61
N VAL A 1004 -36.40 -29.81 -26.12
CA VAL A 1004 -35.94 -28.68 -26.90
C VAL A 1004 -34.44 -28.84 -27.12
N VAL A 1005 -33.89 -28.11 -28.08
CA VAL A 1005 -32.48 -28.21 -28.45
C VAL A 1005 -31.76 -27.00 -27.89
N ASP A 1006 -30.85 -27.25 -26.95
CA ASP A 1006 -29.97 -26.22 -26.42
C ASP A 1006 -28.63 -26.18 -27.18
N ASP A 1007 -27.99 -25.02 -27.17
CA ASP A 1007 -26.71 -24.76 -27.80
C ASP A 1007 -25.68 -24.33 -26.72
N VAL A 1008 -24.63 -25.12 -26.51
CA VAL A 1008 -23.49 -24.70 -25.68
C VAL A 1008 -22.38 -24.22 -26.59
N ASN A 1009 -22.00 -22.95 -26.47
CA ASN A 1009 -20.94 -22.38 -27.30
C ASN A 1009 -19.65 -22.24 -26.50
N TYR A 1010 -18.57 -22.78 -27.06
CA TYR A 1010 -17.24 -22.69 -26.50
C TYR A 1010 -16.33 -21.81 -27.36
N VAL A 1011 -15.53 -21.00 -26.68
CA VAL A 1011 -14.55 -20.08 -27.23
C VAL A 1011 -13.13 -20.51 -26.81
N PHE A 1012 -12.13 -20.14 -27.60
CA PHE A 1012 -10.73 -20.41 -27.26
C PHE A 1012 -10.33 -19.72 -25.95
N GLY A 1013 -9.88 -20.49 -24.97
CA GLY A 1013 -9.47 -19.99 -23.66
C GLY A 1013 -10.50 -20.18 -22.54
N ASP A 1014 -11.65 -20.80 -22.85
CA ASP A 1014 -12.59 -21.30 -21.85
C ASP A 1014 -11.89 -22.34 -20.95
N GLY A 1015 -12.27 -22.42 -19.67
CA GLY A 1015 -11.65 -23.35 -18.73
C GLY A 1015 -12.24 -24.76 -18.82
N THR A 1016 -12.21 -25.49 -17.70
CA THR A 1016 -12.71 -26.88 -17.66
C THR A 1016 -14.19 -26.89 -17.29
N ASP A 1017 -15.05 -27.00 -18.30
CA ASP A 1017 -16.49 -26.92 -18.11
C ASP A 1017 -17.17 -28.29 -18.04
N THR A 1018 -18.22 -28.35 -17.22
CA THR A 1018 -19.05 -29.55 -17.08
C THR A 1018 -20.47 -29.24 -17.52
N VAL A 1019 -20.96 -29.98 -18.52
CA VAL A 1019 -22.35 -29.86 -19.01
C VAL A 1019 -23.20 -30.96 -18.40
N TYR A 1020 -24.32 -30.56 -17.81
CA TYR A 1020 -25.31 -31.42 -17.21
C TYR A 1020 -26.59 -31.42 -18.06
N GLN A 1021 -27.33 -32.54 -18.00
CA GLN A 1021 -28.69 -32.67 -18.55
C GLN A 1021 -28.79 -32.72 -20.09
N PHE A 1022 -27.66 -32.89 -20.78
CA PHE A 1022 -27.56 -32.99 -22.24
C PHE A 1022 -28.40 -34.13 -22.88
N VAL A 1023 -29.23 -33.76 -23.86
CA VAL A 1023 -30.11 -34.64 -24.65
C VAL A 1023 -29.47 -34.98 -26.01
N ARG A 1024 -29.66 -36.23 -26.49
CA ARG A 1024 -29.02 -36.75 -27.72
C ARG A 1024 -30.04 -37.04 -28.83
N GLY A 1025 -29.62 -36.92 -30.09
CA GLY A 1025 -30.34 -37.47 -31.25
C GLY A 1025 -30.47 -36.49 -32.41
N VAL A 1026 -31.26 -36.86 -33.43
CA VAL A 1026 -31.69 -35.90 -34.48
C VAL A 1026 -32.61 -34.88 -33.80
N GLY A 1027 -32.13 -33.65 -33.64
CA GLY A 1027 -32.82 -32.62 -32.85
C GLY A 1027 -32.64 -32.78 -31.33
N GLY A 1028 -31.47 -33.25 -30.87
CA GLY A 1028 -31.01 -33.03 -29.49
C GLY A 1028 -29.98 -31.90 -29.42
N ASP A 1029 -29.49 -31.61 -28.22
CA ASP A 1029 -28.61 -30.49 -27.90
C ASP A 1029 -27.30 -30.48 -28.70
N LYS A 1030 -26.72 -29.29 -28.81
CA LYS A 1030 -25.52 -29.03 -29.62
C LYS A 1030 -24.41 -28.47 -28.75
N LEU A 1031 -23.19 -28.92 -29.04
CA LEU A 1031 -21.96 -28.30 -28.56
C LEU A 1031 -21.29 -27.67 -29.77
N ASN A 1032 -21.15 -26.35 -29.75
CA ASN A 1032 -20.54 -25.57 -30.82
C ASN A 1032 -19.15 -25.10 -30.36
N PHE A 1033 -18.14 -25.35 -31.18
CA PHE A 1033 -16.76 -24.99 -30.88
C PHE A 1033 -16.24 -23.99 -31.91
N THR A 1034 -15.68 -22.88 -31.46
CA THR A 1034 -15.09 -21.86 -32.35
C THR A 1034 -13.56 -21.84 -32.22
N GLY A 1035 -12.85 -21.86 -33.36
CA GLY A 1035 -11.39 -21.69 -33.39
C GLY A 1035 -10.54 -22.93 -33.06
N ILE A 1036 -11.07 -24.16 -33.14
CA ILE A 1036 -10.34 -25.39 -32.78
C ILE A 1036 -10.12 -26.32 -33.98
N ALA A 1037 -8.94 -26.95 -34.07
CA ALA A 1037 -8.49 -27.67 -35.27
C ALA A 1037 -8.69 -29.20 -35.23
N ASN A 1038 -8.58 -29.87 -34.07
CA ASN A 1038 -8.68 -31.33 -33.95
C ASN A 1038 -9.57 -31.78 -32.77
N PHE A 1039 -10.30 -32.89 -32.94
CA PHE A 1039 -11.28 -33.39 -31.96
C PHE A 1039 -11.02 -34.85 -31.58
N ASP A 1040 -11.05 -35.18 -30.29
CA ASP A 1040 -10.87 -36.54 -29.76
C ASP A 1040 -11.92 -36.84 -28.67
N VAL A 1041 -12.62 -37.98 -28.78
CA VAL A 1041 -13.70 -38.37 -27.84
C VAL A 1041 -13.29 -39.65 -27.12
N ILE A 1042 -13.13 -39.56 -25.79
CA ILE A 1042 -12.93 -40.74 -24.95
C ILE A 1042 -14.21 -41.03 -24.15
N THR A 1043 -14.67 -42.27 -24.21
CA THR A 1043 -15.76 -42.74 -23.34
C THR A 1043 -15.19 -43.57 -22.18
N SER A 1044 -15.59 -43.26 -20.95
CA SER A 1044 -15.19 -44.01 -19.75
C SER A 1044 -16.37 -44.11 -18.77
N GLY A 1045 -16.99 -45.30 -18.69
CA GLY A 1045 -18.15 -45.52 -17.82
C GLY A 1045 -19.41 -44.76 -18.26
N THR A 1046 -20.03 -44.02 -17.34
CA THR A 1046 -21.23 -43.17 -17.59
C THR A 1046 -20.90 -41.73 -17.97
N SER A 1047 -19.62 -41.43 -18.20
CA SER A 1047 -19.15 -40.09 -18.58
C SER A 1047 -18.47 -40.15 -19.95
N THR A 1048 -18.81 -39.18 -20.78
CA THR A 1048 -18.12 -38.95 -22.06
C THR A 1048 -17.20 -37.75 -21.89
N LEU A 1049 -15.93 -37.96 -22.17
CA LEU A 1049 -14.92 -36.92 -22.20
C LEU A 1049 -14.73 -36.48 -23.64
N VAL A 1050 -15.01 -35.22 -23.93
CA VAL A 1050 -14.69 -34.61 -25.22
C VAL A 1050 -13.43 -33.78 -25.02
N ARG A 1051 -12.37 -34.14 -25.75
CA ARG A 1051 -11.09 -33.43 -25.77
C ARG A 1051 -10.93 -32.73 -27.10
N VAL A 1052 -10.69 -31.44 -27.09
CA VAL A 1052 -10.39 -30.69 -28.31
C VAL A 1052 -8.93 -30.23 -28.27
N GLY A 1053 -8.17 -30.51 -29.32
CA GLY A 1053 -6.74 -30.21 -29.44
C GLY A 1053 -6.42 -29.28 -30.62
N ASP A 1054 -5.29 -28.57 -30.53
CA ASP A 1054 -4.81 -27.57 -31.50
C ASP A 1054 -4.18 -28.15 -32.79
N GLY A 1055 -3.93 -29.45 -32.80
CA GLY A 1055 -3.53 -30.22 -33.98
C GLY A 1055 -2.05 -30.39 -34.25
N ILE A 1056 -1.21 -30.30 -33.22
CA ILE A 1056 0.22 -30.61 -33.35
C ILE A 1056 0.48 -32.10 -33.03
N GLY A 1057 1.01 -32.85 -33.99
CA GLY A 1057 1.39 -34.27 -33.80
C GLY A 1057 2.65 -34.44 -32.95
N ASN A 1058 2.66 -35.47 -32.08
CA ASN A 1058 3.72 -35.92 -31.15
C ASN A 1058 3.70 -35.41 -29.70
N ASN A 1059 2.53 -35.21 -29.09
CA ASN A 1059 2.48 -35.02 -27.63
C ASN A 1059 2.23 -36.34 -26.89
N SER A 1060 3.32 -37.05 -26.56
CA SER A 1060 3.31 -38.15 -25.59
C SER A 1060 3.50 -37.58 -24.19
N GLY A 1061 2.41 -37.18 -23.55
CA GLY A 1061 2.40 -36.57 -22.21
C GLY A 1061 1.48 -35.35 -22.17
N PHE A 1062 0.56 -35.32 -21.23
CA PHE A 1062 -0.50 -34.32 -21.06
C PHE A 1062 0.01 -32.85 -21.02
N GLY A 1063 -0.68 -31.91 -21.70
CA GLY A 1063 -0.54 -30.43 -21.59
C GLY A 1063 -0.43 -29.72 -22.96
N THR A 1064 -0.95 -28.52 -23.24
CA THR A 1064 -1.72 -27.50 -22.50
C THR A 1064 -2.54 -26.71 -23.53
N GLY A 1065 -3.86 -26.72 -23.40
CA GLY A 1065 -4.81 -26.21 -24.41
C GLY A 1065 -5.85 -27.28 -24.74
N GLN A 1066 -6.46 -27.87 -23.71
CA GLN A 1066 -7.52 -28.85 -23.87
C GLN A 1066 -8.80 -28.21 -23.34
N LEU A 1067 -9.75 -27.93 -24.23
CA LEU A 1067 -11.13 -27.76 -23.78
C LEU A 1067 -11.62 -29.13 -23.33
N LEU A 1068 -11.83 -29.28 -22.03
CA LEU A 1068 -12.22 -30.52 -21.39
C LEU A 1068 -13.70 -30.46 -21.03
N VAL A 1069 -14.55 -30.93 -21.94
CA VAL A 1069 -15.99 -31.03 -21.65
C VAL A 1069 -16.28 -32.41 -21.07
N THR A 1070 -16.76 -32.41 -19.83
CA THR A 1070 -17.26 -33.64 -19.20
C THR A 1070 -18.78 -33.69 -19.30
N LEU A 1071 -19.30 -34.63 -20.10
CA LEU A 1071 -20.73 -34.94 -20.11
C LEU A 1071 -21.00 -35.96 -18.99
N SER A 1072 -21.54 -35.48 -17.85
CA SER A 1072 -21.77 -36.32 -16.66
C SER A 1072 -23.21 -36.83 -16.58
N GLY A 1073 -23.40 -38.09 -16.18
CA GLY A 1073 -24.73 -38.69 -16.00
C GLY A 1073 -25.41 -39.19 -17.28
N THR A 1074 -24.67 -39.41 -18.37
CA THR A 1074 -25.23 -39.80 -19.69
C THR A 1074 -24.82 -41.24 -20.07
N SER A 1075 -25.78 -42.17 -20.20
CA SER A 1075 -25.49 -43.57 -20.59
C SER A 1075 -25.64 -43.78 -22.11
N GLY A 1076 -24.65 -44.32 -22.82
CA GLY A 1076 -24.84 -44.84 -24.20
C GLY A 1076 -24.27 -44.02 -25.38
N PHE A 1077 -23.22 -43.22 -25.19
CA PHE A 1077 -22.45 -42.68 -26.31
C PHE A 1077 -21.58 -43.78 -26.94
N ASN A 1078 -21.70 -43.97 -28.25
CA ASN A 1078 -20.74 -44.73 -29.05
C ASN A 1078 -20.20 -43.82 -30.16
N SER A 1079 -19.13 -44.22 -30.83
CA SER A 1079 -18.49 -43.44 -31.90
C SER A 1079 -19.38 -43.14 -33.12
N THR A 1080 -20.59 -43.72 -33.19
CA THR A 1080 -21.57 -43.54 -34.28
C THR A 1080 -22.68 -42.56 -33.92
N ASN A 1081 -22.74 -42.08 -32.68
CA ASN A 1081 -23.82 -41.23 -32.17
C ASN A 1081 -23.50 -39.71 -32.21
N ALA A 1082 -22.32 -39.32 -32.70
CA ALA A 1082 -21.93 -37.92 -32.84
C ALA A 1082 -22.35 -37.39 -34.22
N ASN A 1083 -23.50 -36.72 -34.31
CA ASN A 1083 -23.75 -35.83 -35.44
C ASN A 1083 -23.07 -34.50 -35.11
N ILE A 1084 -21.88 -34.28 -35.68
CA ILE A 1084 -21.15 -33.02 -35.59
C ILE A 1084 -21.48 -32.22 -36.85
N ASN A 1085 -22.26 -31.16 -36.69
CA ASN A 1085 -22.50 -30.20 -37.78
C ASN A 1085 -21.34 -29.19 -37.79
N LEU A 1086 -20.34 -29.45 -38.62
CA LEU A 1086 -19.23 -28.55 -38.86
C LEU A 1086 -19.66 -27.47 -39.87
N PHE A 1087 -19.86 -26.23 -39.43
CA PHE A 1087 -20.04 -25.08 -40.32
C PHE A 1087 -18.78 -24.20 -40.33
N GLY A 1088 -18.06 -24.20 -41.45
CA GLY A 1088 -16.88 -23.36 -41.67
C GLY A 1088 -16.27 -23.60 -43.06
N GLY A 1089 -16.15 -22.55 -43.87
CA GLY A 1089 -15.98 -22.62 -45.33
C GLY A 1089 -14.64 -23.09 -45.89
N ASN A 1090 -13.71 -23.65 -45.11
CA ASN A 1090 -12.41 -24.12 -45.63
C ASN A 1090 -11.92 -25.36 -44.88
N PHE A 1091 -12.34 -26.54 -45.32
CA PHE A 1091 -11.70 -27.80 -44.96
C PHE A 1091 -10.62 -28.13 -45.98
N LEU A 1092 -9.34 -28.09 -45.59
CA LEU A 1092 -8.24 -28.71 -46.32
C LEU A 1092 -8.04 -30.13 -45.77
N PHE A 1093 -8.44 -31.14 -46.53
CA PHE A 1093 -8.06 -32.52 -46.27
C PHE A 1093 -6.61 -32.75 -46.73
N SER A 1094 -5.79 -33.41 -45.90
CA SER A 1094 -4.56 -34.10 -46.35
C SER A 1094 -4.79 -35.59 -46.51
#